data_AF-A0A7K0EPZ9-F1
#
_entry.id   AF-A0A7K0EPZ9-F1
#
_cell.length_a   1.000
_cell.length_b   1.000
_cell.length_c   1.000
_cell.angle_alpha   90.00
_cell.angle_beta   90.00
_cell.angle_gamma   90.00
#
_symmetry.space_group_name_H-M   'P 1'
#
loop_
_entity.id
_entity.type
_entity.pdbx_description
1 polymer ?
#
loop_
_entity_poly.entity_id
_entity_poly.type
_entity_poly.pdbx_seq_one_letter_code
_entity_poly.pdbx_strand_id
1 'polypeptide(L)'
;MSVPSVAFNPCYDIHLLRGQVIEIVNEEDEYSLLELNEEPVFDYIADHPDVQCTFRFSFEETDAANFGIEITRTNFSNPDQLYLVITLLEGEPADPKNRIRNFYLFAKVEDDEEETEICLRIHIHNKIEEVWITPNPITVYNRVDCSPYLRARYDDQVVAEIGTVFKGDNGDEVSYHIEPRPAIRWSSPTTDLVDEDDGTISATNQTGTHRINVSVRWGQTFENQAEVIFSENLTDASSLRAELVATSQGPGLKGLETATNILFLSDGFTDDQEYSFKIFVLEYVSDLVNKKITSPFDLLKKSINFWMVFVPSRQSGVTYRGELSVEKRTKPNSFEEIFGVEFDEPIDPGNRDVSEWTIRNLFYKVGLPVRAEGDPDDPAVFSQLIEKWRETTLLNGGQVDHLESDKTLVREWQRYADRRLPDAVDTAFGITVNNYTAAERDGDFNRINFDGKRIQRGDLDRFFRNLRTRAEPPIPETLIGPRFILDDNENPGRDWDNVVILTAAQQGTAQNINGNMFAQVVELDQLIMAGKLTDLRMSVAPTEMPLQMSNSLKATVTHELCHSFGLGDEYATRPPKKFNKKPVDDITWDFAIYPSQPSVLDIYGNLQAKKDLRKNPSNANSGIDALKIKWRYHRIQKCGLVSTIAVHQNTVSLTLQNQVQLSRFSTGNTVFLRKRQLKENIYLLVSSTDANPFVENTIVHPEWISSRFFGRAQITAVDVPNDQVTIRSARTSTNLTVTLQPGSVNTLSVRQTVFIETQSTNPVHTIFRTDPNEFTRAVSPLLTVTDVNLGDQTMKLSVPADETLIDYLQTLDEREVMIVYKPVELPASERTPDYPHAELIAKPVLFHLKDNPFPFNSDDQNREIVVEGSTTRIPGELVPCCSRNKKQIVGLYSGGKKYHGSIYHPTAFCLMRHKSENKKYTEICAVCRYTLVNLIDPNRFGAFDDDYMSRKIYPS
;
A
#
# COMPACT_ATOMS: atom_id res chain seq x y z
N MET A 1 -7.25 17.66 -22.66
CA MET A 1 -7.38 17.09 -21.30
C MET A 1 -5.96 16.74 -20.85
N SER A 2 -5.69 16.10 -19.71
CA SER A 2 -4.37 15.46 -19.57
C SER A 2 -4.44 14.10 -20.24
N VAL A 3 -3.31 13.64 -20.78
CA VAL A 3 -3.25 12.35 -21.45
C VAL A 3 -3.75 11.26 -20.51
N PRO A 4 -4.65 10.36 -20.97
CA PRO A 4 -5.12 9.27 -20.14
C PRO A 4 -3.95 8.43 -19.64
N SER A 5 -4.06 7.92 -18.42
CA SER A 5 -3.17 6.88 -17.95
C SER A 5 -3.29 5.67 -18.88
N VAL A 6 -2.17 5.12 -19.29
CA VAL A 6 -2.10 3.97 -20.18
C VAL A 6 -1.48 2.81 -19.42
N ALA A 7 -2.05 1.61 -19.56
CA ALA A 7 -1.59 0.41 -18.90
C ALA A 7 -1.78 -0.81 -19.80
N PHE A 8 -0.80 -1.73 -19.81
CA PHE A 8 -1.08 -3.11 -20.22
C PHE A 8 -1.63 -3.88 -19.02
N ASN A 9 -2.79 -4.50 -19.19
CA ASN A 9 -3.45 -5.32 -18.19
C ASN A 9 -3.67 -6.75 -18.74
N PRO A 10 -3.03 -7.78 -18.16
CA PRO A 10 -2.14 -7.69 -17.01
C PRO A 10 -0.80 -7.05 -17.35
N CYS A 11 -0.18 -6.44 -16.34
CA CYS A 11 1.16 -5.88 -16.46
C CYS A 11 2.20 -6.99 -16.24
N TYR A 12 2.43 -7.83 -17.25
CA TYR A 12 3.43 -8.91 -17.24
C TYR A 12 4.09 -9.09 -18.61
N ASP A 13 5.20 -9.83 -18.63
CA ASP A 13 5.85 -10.24 -19.87
C ASP A 13 5.07 -11.32 -20.60
N ILE A 14 4.85 -11.15 -21.90
CA ILE A 14 4.23 -12.18 -22.74
C ILE A 14 5.28 -13.18 -23.20
N HIS A 15 5.02 -14.47 -23.04
CA HIS A 15 5.86 -15.54 -23.57
C HIS A 15 5.12 -16.29 -24.69
N LEU A 16 5.58 -16.13 -25.94
CA LEU A 16 4.98 -16.76 -27.11
C LEU A 16 5.86 -17.88 -27.66
N LEU A 17 5.23 -18.96 -28.10
CA LEU A 17 5.82 -20.02 -28.90
C LEU A 17 5.62 -19.73 -30.39
N ARG A 18 6.61 -20.06 -31.22
CA ARG A 18 6.46 -20.01 -32.69
C ARG A 18 5.21 -20.79 -33.13
N GLY A 19 4.43 -20.20 -34.02
CA GLY A 19 3.12 -20.69 -34.45
C GLY A 19 1.94 -20.14 -33.64
N GLN A 20 2.19 -19.33 -32.60
CA GLN A 20 1.13 -18.67 -31.83
C GLN A 20 0.82 -17.26 -32.33
N VAL A 21 -0.41 -16.85 -32.07
CA VAL A 21 -0.97 -15.52 -32.29
C VAL A 21 -1.30 -14.93 -30.94
N ILE A 22 -1.07 -13.64 -30.76
CA ILE A 22 -1.60 -12.86 -29.64
C ILE A 22 -2.39 -11.66 -30.15
N GLU A 23 -3.54 -11.42 -29.53
CA GLU A 23 -4.32 -10.22 -29.75
C GLU A 23 -4.01 -9.19 -28.66
N ILE A 24 -3.52 -8.02 -29.06
CA ILE A 24 -3.21 -6.93 -28.14
C ILE A 24 -4.46 -6.05 -27.95
N VAL A 25 -5.15 -5.76 -29.06
CA VAL A 25 -6.42 -5.01 -29.07
C VAL A 25 -7.38 -5.74 -30.01
N ASN A 26 -8.60 -6.01 -29.54
CA ASN A 26 -9.66 -6.70 -30.28
C ASN A 26 -10.98 -5.91 -30.19
N GLU A 27 -11.75 -5.88 -31.29
CA GLU A 27 -13.06 -5.23 -31.46
C GLU A 27 -14.19 -5.87 -30.61
N GLU A 28 -14.02 -7.10 -30.14
CA GLU A 28 -15.04 -7.82 -29.33
C GLU A 28 -14.88 -7.65 -27.79
N ASP A 29 -14.09 -6.66 -27.34
CA ASP A 29 -13.87 -6.16 -25.96
C ASP A 29 -13.44 -7.14 -24.85
N GLU A 30 -13.65 -8.46 -24.97
CA GLU A 30 -13.43 -9.39 -23.85
C GLU A 30 -11.94 -9.64 -23.51
N TYR A 31 -10.99 -9.27 -24.40
CA TYR A 31 -9.57 -9.63 -24.28
C TYR A 31 -8.56 -8.50 -24.63
N SER A 32 -8.97 -7.23 -24.61
CA SER A 32 -8.02 -6.14 -24.86
C SER A 32 -6.98 -6.05 -23.74
N LEU A 33 -5.70 -6.17 -24.09
CA LEU A 33 -4.58 -6.04 -23.16
C LEU A 33 -4.26 -4.58 -22.83
N LEU A 34 -4.63 -3.63 -23.69
CA LEU A 34 -4.37 -2.21 -23.45
C LEU A 34 -5.61 -1.55 -22.83
N GLU A 35 -5.39 -0.90 -21.70
CA GLU A 35 -6.39 -0.07 -21.01
C GLU A 35 -5.93 1.40 -21.00
N LEU A 36 -6.89 2.32 -21.23
CA LEU A 36 -6.76 3.75 -21.02
C LEU A 36 -7.66 4.15 -19.85
N ASN A 37 -7.10 4.74 -18.81
CA ASN A 37 -7.82 5.07 -17.57
C ASN A 37 -8.59 3.89 -16.97
N GLU A 38 -7.98 2.70 -17.03
CA GLU A 38 -8.54 1.45 -16.52
C GLU A 38 -9.82 1.02 -17.26
N GLU A 39 -10.01 1.51 -18.49
CA GLU A 39 -11.05 1.08 -19.44
C GLU A 39 -10.39 0.48 -20.68
N PRO A 40 -10.97 -0.54 -21.33
CA PRO A 40 -10.44 -1.06 -22.59
C PRO A 40 -10.20 0.08 -23.59
N VAL A 41 -9.05 0.06 -24.27
CA VAL A 41 -8.63 1.15 -25.17
C VAL A 41 -9.67 1.49 -26.26
N PHE A 42 -10.42 0.49 -26.73
CA PHE A 42 -11.46 0.68 -27.74
C PHE A 42 -12.63 1.52 -27.23
N ASP A 43 -13.20 1.14 -26.08
CA ASP A 43 -14.26 1.88 -25.39
C ASP A 43 -13.83 3.34 -25.14
N TYR A 44 -12.62 3.51 -24.63
CA TYR A 44 -12.12 4.83 -24.28
C TYR A 44 -11.97 5.75 -25.51
N ILE A 45 -11.38 5.27 -26.61
CA ILE A 45 -11.18 6.09 -27.82
C ILE A 45 -12.49 6.36 -28.55
N ALA A 46 -13.45 5.43 -28.50
CA ALA A 46 -14.79 5.66 -29.04
C ALA A 46 -15.50 6.84 -28.34
N ASP A 47 -15.29 6.97 -27.02
CA ASP A 47 -15.83 8.07 -26.22
C ASP A 47 -14.97 9.36 -26.31
N HIS A 48 -13.68 9.26 -26.68
CA HIS A 48 -12.71 10.36 -26.76
C HIS A 48 -11.99 10.42 -28.12
N PRO A 49 -12.66 10.92 -29.18
CA PRO A 49 -12.15 10.86 -30.55
C PRO A 49 -10.94 11.78 -30.83
N ASP A 50 -10.59 12.65 -29.89
CA ASP A 50 -9.40 13.51 -29.88
C ASP A 50 -8.14 12.77 -29.41
N VAL A 51 -8.29 11.68 -28.66
CA VAL A 51 -7.17 10.87 -28.17
C VAL A 51 -6.66 9.94 -29.27
N GLN A 52 -5.35 9.99 -29.52
CA GLN A 52 -4.70 9.12 -30.49
C GLN A 52 -3.83 8.08 -29.78
N CYS A 53 -4.11 6.81 -30.02
CA CYS A 53 -3.23 5.72 -29.60
C CYS A 53 -2.49 5.16 -30.81
N THR A 54 -1.15 5.13 -30.73
CA THR A 54 -0.27 4.59 -31.76
C THR A 54 0.60 3.48 -31.20
N PHE A 55 0.93 2.51 -32.04
CA PHE A 55 1.81 1.40 -31.68
C PHE A 55 3.07 1.41 -32.52
N ARG A 56 4.19 1.11 -31.88
CA ARG A 56 5.47 0.86 -32.55
C ARG A 56 6.23 -0.25 -31.86
N PHE A 57 7.19 -0.82 -32.58
CA PHE A 57 8.02 -1.91 -32.09
C PHE A 57 9.43 -1.42 -31.78
N SER A 58 10.23 -2.20 -31.05
CA SER A 58 11.68 -1.95 -30.89
C SER A 58 12.50 -2.28 -32.15
N PHE A 59 11.83 -2.61 -33.26
CA PHE A 59 12.40 -2.91 -34.57
C PHE A 59 11.56 -2.25 -35.69
N GLU A 60 12.10 -2.19 -36.91
CA GLU A 60 11.38 -1.67 -38.08
C GLU A 60 10.28 -2.66 -38.52
N GLU A 61 9.02 -2.23 -38.46
CA GLU A 61 7.85 -3.09 -38.73
C GLU A 61 7.89 -3.73 -40.13
N THR A 62 8.47 -3.03 -41.12
CA THR A 62 8.64 -3.55 -42.48
C THR A 62 9.52 -4.80 -42.54
N ASP A 63 10.37 -5.01 -41.53
CA ASP A 63 11.26 -6.17 -41.42
C ASP A 63 10.69 -7.28 -40.55
N ALA A 64 9.48 -7.12 -39.97
CA ALA A 64 8.86 -8.11 -39.09
C ALA A 64 8.84 -9.52 -39.69
N ALA A 65 8.52 -9.63 -40.98
CA ALA A 65 8.48 -10.90 -41.69
C ALA A 65 9.85 -11.60 -41.75
N ASN A 66 10.95 -10.84 -41.81
CA ASN A 66 12.31 -11.38 -41.75
C ASN A 66 12.60 -12.04 -40.40
N PHE A 67 11.95 -11.56 -39.34
CA PHE A 67 12.05 -12.06 -37.96
C PHE A 67 11.04 -13.17 -37.66
N GLY A 68 10.25 -13.56 -38.66
CA GLY A 68 9.17 -14.54 -38.54
C GLY A 68 7.98 -14.02 -37.74
N ILE A 69 7.69 -12.73 -37.85
CA ILE A 69 6.57 -12.05 -37.20
C ILE A 69 5.67 -11.47 -38.29
N GLU A 70 4.38 -11.74 -38.20
CA GLU A 70 3.36 -11.05 -38.97
C GLU A 70 2.58 -10.12 -38.04
N ILE A 71 2.41 -8.87 -38.46
CA ILE A 71 1.66 -7.86 -37.71
C ILE A 71 0.43 -7.51 -38.54
N THR A 72 -0.73 -7.73 -37.95
CA THR A 72 -2.02 -7.36 -38.56
C THR A 72 -2.62 -6.24 -37.74
N ARG A 73 -2.92 -5.12 -38.39
CA ARG A 73 -3.63 -3.99 -37.79
C ARG A 73 -4.47 -3.25 -38.81
N THR A 74 -5.57 -2.66 -38.36
CA THR A 74 -6.42 -1.76 -39.16
C THR A 74 -5.90 -0.33 -39.08
N ASN A 75 -6.23 0.48 -40.09
CA ASN A 75 -5.67 1.82 -40.26
C ASN A 75 -6.30 2.78 -39.22
N PHE A 76 -5.45 3.42 -38.40
CA PHE A 76 -5.79 4.39 -37.33
C PHE A 76 -6.62 5.62 -37.77
N SER A 77 -6.94 5.74 -39.05
CA SER A 77 -7.74 6.83 -39.60
C SER A 77 -9.25 6.66 -39.38
N ASN A 78 -9.70 5.48 -38.90
CA ASN A 78 -11.08 5.28 -38.47
C ASN A 78 -11.10 4.89 -36.98
N PRO A 79 -11.62 5.74 -36.07
CA PRO A 79 -11.73 5.41 -34.66
C PRO A 79 -12.56 4.13 -34.39
N ASP A 80 -13.39 3.70 -35.35
CA ASP A 80 -14.21 2.48 -35.25
C ASP A 80 -13.41 1.16 -35.43
N GLN A 81 -12.09 1.18 -35.67
CA GLN A 81 -11.31 -0.05 -35.96
C GLN A 81 -9.89 -0.01 -35.36
N LEU A 82 -9.77 -0.10 -34.04
CA LEU A 82 -8.48 -0.36 -33.36
C LEU A 82 -8.31 -1.86 -33.17
N TYR A 83 -7.44 -2.45 -33.99
CA TYR A 83 -7.10 -3.87 -33.91
C TYR A 83 -5.60 -4.03 -34.07
N LEU A 84 -4.97 -4.81 -33.18
CA LEU A 84 -3.56 -5.16 -33.28
C LEU A 84 -3.35 -6.62 -32.89
N VAL A 85 -2.83 -7.38 -33.85
CA VAL A 85 -2.53 -8.81 -33.69
C VAL A 85 -1.12 -9.10 -34.15
N ILE A 86 -0.42 -9.87 -33.32
CA ILE A 86 0.95 -10.30 -33.56
C ILE A 86 0.92 -11.82 -33.73
N THR A 87 1.36 -12.29 -34.90
CA THR A 87 1.46 -13.72 -35.23
C THR A 87 2.93 -14.10 -35.34
N LEU A 88 3.34 -15.14 -34.62
CA LEU A 88 4.64 -15.76 -34.78
C LEU A 88 4.54 -16.91 -35.78
N LEU A 89 5.35 -16.88 -36.84
CA LEU A 89 5.42 -17.97 -37.81
C LEU A 89 5.92 -19.28 -37.16
N GLU A 90 5.46 -20.43 -37.64
CA GLU A 90 5.71 -21.79 -37.08
C GLU A 90 7.19 -22.25 -37.14
N GLY A 91 8.09 -21.44 -37.72
CA GLY A 91 9.51 -21.73 -37.84
C GLY A 91 10.40 -20.56 -37.43
N GLU A 92 11.54 -20.87 -36.83
CA GLU A 92 12.58 -19.89 -36.56
C GLU A 92 13.21 -19.37 -37.87
N PRO A 93 13.51 -18.05 -37.97
CA PRO A 93 14.23 -17.51 -39.13
C PRO A 93 15.52 -18.27 -39.44
N ALA A 94 15.72 -18.60 -40.72
CA ALA A 94 16.88 -19.39 -41.15
C ALA A 94 18.21 -18.66 -40.86
N ASP A 95 18.26 -17.35 -41.12
CA ASP A 95 19.41 -16.51 -40.83
C ASP A 95 19.51 -16.23 -39.32
N PRO A 96 20.60 -16.63 -38.64
CA PRO A 96 20.79 -16.37 -37.22
C PRO A 96 20.65 -14.91 -36.81
N LYS A 97 21.02 -13.95 -37.68
CA LYS A 97 20.92 -12.53 -37.36
C LYS A 97 19.47 -12.07 -37.18
N ASN A 98 18.51 -12.73 -37.83
CA ASN A 98 17.09 -12.42 -37.74
C ASN A 98 16.39 -13.12 -36.56
N ARG A 99 17.11 -13.92 -35.77
CA ARG A 99 16.55 -14.67 -34.64
C ARG A 99 16.49 -13.80 -33.40
N ILE A 100 15.49 -12.92 -33.36
CA ILE A 100 15.16 -12.16 -32.16
C ILE A 100 14.49 -13.07 -31.11
N ARG A 101 14.75 -12.75 -29.84
CA ARG A 101 14.34 -13.55 -28.67
C ARG A 101 13.33 -12.83 -27.81
N ASN A 102 13.34 -11.51 -27.83
CA ASN A 102 12.30 -10.67 -27.31
C ASN A 102 12.33 -9.33 -28.05
N PHE A 103 11.24 -8.58 -27.94
CA PHE A 103 11.11 -7.22 -28.42
C PHE A 103 10.10 -6.47 -27.56
N TYR A 104 10.10 -5.14 -27.69
CA TYR A 104 9.09 -4.29 -27.07
C TYR A 104 8.01 -3.90 -28.07
N LEU A 105 6.77 -3.98 -27.62
CA LEU A 105 5.65 -3.25 -28.19
C LEU A 105 5.44 -1.99 -27.34
N PHE A 106 5.55 -0.83 -27.96
CA PHE A 106 5.25 0.44 -27.32
C PHE A 106 3.84 0.88 -27.71
N ALA A 107 3.03 1.27 -26.74
CA ALA A 107 1.79 1.98 -26.95
C ALA A 107 1.99 3.43 -26.51
N LYS A 108 1.81 4.35 -27.46
CA LYS A 108 1.93 5.78 -27.23
C LYS A 108 0.54 6.41 -27.35
N VAL A 109 0.18 7.19 -26.35
CA VAL A 109 -1.09 7.91 -26.29
C VAL A 109 -0.81 9.40 -26.31
N GLU A 110 -1.45 10.10 -27.24
CA GLU A 110 -1.30 11.53 -27.47
C GLU A 110 -2.66 12.22 -27.35
N ASP A 111 -2.65 13.39 -26.72
CA ASP A 111 -3.71 14.40 -26.75
C ASP A 111 -3.07 15.70 -27.29
N ASP A 112 -3.86 16.74 -27.58
CA ASP A 112 -3.45 18.02 -28.18
C ASP A 112 -2.27 18.73 -27.47
N GLU A 113 -1.97 18.38 -26.21
CA GLU A 113 -0.96 19.06 -25.38
C GLU A 113 0.12 18.15 -24.75
N GLU A 114 -0.10 16.83 -24.63
CA GLU A 114 0.77 15.90 -23.89
C GLU A 114 0.92 14.55 -24.60
N GLU A 115 1.95 13.78 -24.23
CA GLU A 115 2.18 12.41 -24.69
C GLU A 115 2.61 11.49 -23.54
N THR A 116 2.10 10.25 -23.52
CA THR A 116 2.55 9.19 -22.62
C THR A 116 2.86 7.93 -23.43
N GLU A 117 3.89 7.19 -23.07
CA GLU A 117 4.25 5.93 -23.72
C GLU A 117 4.49 4.85 -22.67
N ILE A 118 3.97 3.66 -22.94
CA ILE A 118 4.14 2.43 -22.16
C ILE A 118 4.71 1.32 -23.04
N CYS A 119 5.35 0.32 -22.45
CA CYS A 119 5.90 -0.83 -23.16
C CYS A 119 5.44 -2.20 -22.61
N LEU A 120 5.21 -3.13 -23.52
CA LEU A 120 5.00 -4.55 -23.28
C LEU A 120 6.20 -5.32 -23.85
N ARG A 121 6.85 -6.15 -23.03
CA ARG A 121 7.92 -7.04 -23.48
C ARG A 121 7.32 -8.38 -23.90
N ILE A 122 7.65 -8.81 -25.12
CA ILE A 122 7.21 -10.07 -25.70
C ILE A 122 8.43 -10.95 -25.94
N HIS A 123 8.51 -12.10 -25.27
CA HIS A 123 9.52 -13.14 -25.49
C HIS A 123 9.05 -14.14 -26.54
N ILE A 124 10.00 -14.64 -27.33
CA ILE A 124 9.79 -15.57 -28.43
C ILE A 124 10.60 -16.84 -28.20
N HIS A 125 9.88 -17.95 -28.11
CA HIS A 125 10.42 -19.27 -27.87
C HIS A 125 10.06 -20.21 -29.02
N ASN A 126 10.86 -21.25 -29.27
CA ASN A 126 10.54 -22.24 -30.30
C ASN A 126 9.83 -23.45 -29.72
N LYS A 127 10.21 -23.87 -28.51
CA LYS A 127 9.65 -25.05 -27.85
C LYS A 127 9.73 -24.94 -26.33
N ILE A 128 8.85 -25.69 -25.68
CA ILE A 128 8.97 -26.00 -24.26
C ILE A 128 9.99 -27.14 -24.10
N GLU A 129 10.88 -27.04 -23.11
CA GLU A 129 11.83 -28.10 -22.76
C GLU A 129 11.42 -28.84 -21.48
N GLU A 130 10.75 -28.16 -20.55
CA GLU A 130 10.38 -28.69 -19.24
C GLU A 130 9.21 -27.92 -18.64
N VAL A 131 8.39 -28.61 -17.82
CA VAL A 131 7.29 -28.00 -17.06
C VAL A 131 7.29 -28.55 -15.63
N TRP A 132 7.02 -27.70 -14.64
CA TRP A 132 6.83 -28.14 -13.26
C TRP A 132 5.86 -27.30 -12.45
N ILE A 133 5.30 -27.91 -11.41
CA ILE A 133 4.41 -27.29 -10.44
C ILE A 133 5.24 -26.71 -9.29
N THR A 134 4.89 -25.52 -8.81
CA THR A 134 5.55 -24.85 -7.67
C THR A 134 4.53 -24.02 -6.84
N PRO A 135 4.61 -23.98 -5.49
CA PRO A 135 5.52 -24.76 -4.68
C PRO A 135 5.16 -26.25 -4.72
N ASN A 136 6.11 -27.10 -4.38
CA ASN A 136 5.90 -28.54 -4.24
C ASN A 136 6.63 -29.03 -2.98
N PRO A 137 5.92 -29.40 -1.90
CA PRO A 137 4.46 -29.48 -1.78
C PRO A 137 3.76 -28.10 -1.75
N ILE A 138 2.43 -28.08 -1.88
CA ILE A 138 1.56 -26.93 -1.61
C ILE A 138 0.67 -27.20 -0.38
N THR A 139 0.69 -26.29 0.59
CA THR A 139 -0.19 -26.31 1.76
C THR A 139 -1.52 -25.63 1.46
N VAL A 140 -2.62 -26.32 1.80
CA VAL A 140 -4.00 -25.89 1.57
C VAL A 140 -4.79 -25.98 2.88
N TYR A 141 -5.78 -25.11 3.04
CA TYR A 141 -6.62 -25.06 4.24
C TYR A 141 -8.07 -25.36 3.86
N ASN A 142 -8.76 -26.13 4.69
CA ASN A 142 -10.13 -26.54 4.41
C ASN A 142 -11.02 -25.33 4.07
N ARG A 143 -11.75 -25.38 2.96
CA ARG A 143 -12.60 -24.36 2.33
C ARG A 143 -11.91 -23.01 2.10
N VAL A 144 -10.65 -23.05 1.69
CA VAL A 144 -9.90 -21.95 1.08
C VAL A 144 -9.38 -22.49 -0.24
N ASP A 145 -9.97 -22.05 -1.34
CA ASP A 145 -9.52 -22.47 -2.66
C ASP A 145 -8.18 -21.80 -2.98
N CYS A 146 -7.30 -22.52 -3.64
CA CYS A 146 -5.98 -22.02 -4.00
C CYS A 146 -5.46 -22.70 -5.26
N SER A 147 -4.49 -22.09 -5.93
CA SER A 147 -3.91 -22.65 -7.15
C SER A 147 -2.38 -22.63 -7.06
N PRO A 148 -1.69 -23.71 -7.47
CA PRO A 148 -0.25 -23.67 -7.59
C PRO A 148 0.17 -22.83 -8.81
N TYR A 149 1.45 -22.51 -8.88
CA TYR A 149 2.07 -21.97 -10.09
C TYR A 149 2.54 -23.10 -11.00
N LEU A 150 2.41 -22.88 -12.31
CA LEU A 150 2.95 -23.75 -13.34
C LEU A 150 4.06 -23.00 -14.07
N ARG A 151 5.26 -23.56 -14.06
CA ARG A 151 6.45 -22.98 -14.70
C ARG A 151 6.83 -23.79 -15.93
N ALA A 152 7.30 -23.11 -16.95
CA ALA A 152 7.90 -23.71 -18.14
C ALA A 152 9.32 -23.20 -18.35
N ARG A 153 10.22 -24.08 -18.77
CA ARG A 153 11.54 -23.73 -19.30
C ARG A 153 11.52 -23.89 -20.82
N TYR A 154 12.00 -22.89 -21.53
CA TYR A 154 12.04 -22.85 -22.99
C TYR A 154 13.43 -23.17 -23.55
N ASP A 155 13.55 -23.27 -24.88
CA ASP A 155 14.78 -23.67 -25.56
C ASP A 155 15.95 -22.70 -25.43
N ASP A 156 15.64 -21.42 -25.20
CA ASP A 156 16.60 -20.36 -24.89
C ASP A 156 16.97 -20.31 -23.38
N GLN A 157 16.48 -21.28 -22.60
CA GLN A 157 16.70 -21.43 -21.17
C GLN A 157 16.00 -20.38 -20.28
N VAL A 158 15.10 -19.59 -20.85
CA VAL A 158 14.21 -18.70 -20.11
C VAL A 158 13.18 -19.54 -19.34
N VAL A 159 12.84 -19.10 -18.13
CA VAL A 159 11.79 -19.71 -17.31
C VAL A 159 10.67 -18.70 -17.11
N ALA A 160 9.45 -19.10 -17.41
CA ALA A 160 8.27 -18.27 -17.23
C ALA A 160 7.11 -19.02 -16.57
N GLU A 161 6.11 -18.27 -16.14
CA GLU A 161 4.79 -18.83 -15.83
C GLU A 161 4.07 -19.22 -17.12
N ILE A 162 3.34 -20.33 -17.09
CA ILE A 162 2.47 -20.77 -18.19
C ILE A 162 1.07 -21.04 -17.64
N GLY A 163 0.04 -20.54 -18.32
CA GLY A 163 -1.35 -20.67 -17.89
C GLY A 163 -2.32 -20.09 -18.91
N THR A 164 -3.62 -20.24 -18.63
CA THR A 164 -4.73 -19.76 -19.48
C THR A 164 -5.42 -18.53 -18.93
N VAL A 165 -5.20 -18.21 -17.65
CA VAL A 165 -5.77 -17.06 -16.93
C VAL A 165 -4.70 -16.49 -16.03
N PHE A 166 -4.52 -15.17 -16.05
CA PHE A 166 -3.69 -14.49 -15.06
C PHE A 166 -4.56 -13.98 -13.91
N LYS A 167 -4.12 -14.21 -12.67
CA LYS A 167 -4.73 -13.66 -11.45
C LYS A 167 -3.83 -12.58 -10.87
N GLY A 168 -4.31 -11.34 -10.83
CA GLY A 168 -3.63 -10.19 -10.22
C GLY A 168 -3.78 -10.14 -8.69
N ASP A 169 -3.18 -9.12 -8.08
CA ASP A 169 -3.03 -8.97 -6.61
C ASP A 169 -4.34 -8.88 -5.84
N ASN A 170 -5.39 -8.37 -6.50
CA ASN A 170 -6.71 -8.21 -5.90
C ASN A 170 -7.63 -9.41 -6.19
N GLY A 171 -7.08 -10.48 -6.78
CA GLY A 171 -7.83 -11.62 -7.29
C GLY A 171 -8.54 -11.35 -8.62
N ASP A 172 -8.20 -10.25 -9.30
CA ASP A 172 -8.76 -9.94 -10.61
C ASP A 172 -8.20 -10.92 -11.65
N GLU A 173 -9.11 -11.62 -12.33
CA GLU A 173 -8.79 -12.51 -13.45
C GLU A 173 -8.75 -11.68 -14.73
N VAL A 174 -7.60 -11.67 -15.40
CA VAL A 174 -7.46 -11.02 -16.70
C VAL A 174 -7.16 -12.09 -17.72
N SER A 175 -8.04 -12.14 -18.73
CA SER A 175 -7.90 -13.04 -19.86
C SER A 175 -7.20 -12.32 -20.99
N TYR A 176 -6.24 -12.99 -21.61
CA TYR A 176 -5.58 -12.53 -22.82
C TYR A 176 -5.65 -13.64 -23.88
N HIS A 177 -5.73 -13.25 -25.14
CA HIS A 177 -5.97 -14.19 -26.23
C HIS A 177 -4.65 -14.61 -26.88
N ILE A 178 -4.16 -15.82 -26.54
CA ILE A 178 -3.08 -16.50 -27.26
C ILE A 178 -3.64 -17.76 -27.90
N GLU A 179 -3.45 -17.96 -29.20
CA GLU A 179 -3.89 -19.17 -29.90
C GLU A 179 -2.83 -19.69 -30.90
N PRO A 180 -2.65 -21.02 -31.05
CA PRO A 180 -3.26 -22.06 -30.23
C PRO A 180 -2.65 -22.07 -28.82
N ARG A 181 -3.49 -22.31 -27.80
CA ARG A 181 -3.01 -22.47 -26.41
C ARG A 181 -2.29 -23.81 -26.22
N PRO A 182 -1.25 -23.88 -25.37
CA PRO A 182 -0.77 -25.15 -24.83
C PRO A 182 -1.95 -25.87 -24.16
N ALA A 183 -2.17 -27.15 -24.49
CA ALA A 183 -3.24 -27.90 -23.87
C ALA A 183 -2.80 -28.33 -22.46
N ILE A 184 -3.28 -27.62 -21.45
CA ILE A 184 -3.00 -27.87 -20.03
C ILE A 184 -4.19 -28.62 -19.44
N ARG A 185 -3.90 -29.73 -18.78
CA ARG A 185 -4.90 -30.57 -18.11
C ARG A 185 -4.43 -30.96 -16.73
N TRP A 186 -5.20 -30.61 -15.74
CA TRP A 186 -4.97 -30.97 -14.35
C TRP A 186 -5.77 -32.22 -13.99
N SER A 187 -5.23 -33.02 -13.08
CA SER A 187 -5.93 -34.21 -12.59
C SER A 187 -5.48 -34.57 -11.19
N SER A 188 -6.33 -35.30 -10.47
CA SER A 188 -6.00 -35.87 -9.19
C SER A 188 -6.57 -37.28 -9.08
N PRO A 189 -5.85 -38.23 -8.45
CA PRO A 189 -6.46 -39.49 -8.01
C PRO A 189 -7.56 -39.28 -6.96
N THR A 190 -7.58 -38.12 -6.31
CA THR A 190 -8.64 -37.71 -5.37
C THR A 190 -9.73 -37.00 -6.15
N THR A 191 -10.94 -37.56 -6.11
CA THR A 191 -12.13 -37.02 -6.78
C THR A 191 -12.38 -35.56 -6.35
N ASP A 192 -12.67 -34.71 -7.33
CA ASP A 192 -13.02 -33.29 -7.18
C ASP A 192 -12.00 -32.43 -6.42
N LEU A 193 -10.74 -32.89 -6.30
CA LEU A 193 -9.70 -32.13 -5.61
C LEU A 193 -9.21 -30.93 -6.41
N VAL A 194 -9.09 -31.07 -7.73
CA VAL A 194 -8.51 -30.06 -8.61
C VAL A 194 -9.39 -29.89 -9.84
N ASP A 195 -9.63 -28.65 -10.22
CA ASP A 195 -10.29 -28.30 -11.46
C ASP A 195 -9.39 -28.67 -12.66
N GLU A 196 -9.96 -29.32 -13.67
CA GLU A 196 -9.21 -29.87 -14.82
C GLU A 196 -8.62 -28.78 -15.73
N ASP A 197 -9.27 -27.61 -15.77
CA ASP A 197 -8.96 -26.55 -16.73
C ASP A 197 -7.96 -25.52 -16.16
N ASP A 198 -8.10 -25.12 -14.89
CA ASP A 198 -7.30 -24.04 -14.32
C ASP A 198 -6.35 -24.47 -13.19
N GLY A 199 -6.49 -25.71 -12.68
CA GLY A 199 -5.64 -26.23 -11.60
C GLY A 199 -6.01 -25.72 -10.21
N THR A 200 -7.15 -25.04 -10.06
CA THR A 200 -7.68 -24.60 -8.76
C THR A 200 -8.00 -25.81 -7.90
N ILE A 201 -7.43 -25.83 -6.70
CA ILE A 201 -7.60 -26.88 -5.71
C ILE A 201 -8.85 -26.55 -4.88
N SER A 202 -9.91 -27.34 -5.02
CA SER A 202 -11.11 -27.22 -4.21
C SER A 202 -10.88 -27.82 -2.83
N ALA A 203 -10.81 -26.96 -1.82
CA ALA A 203 -10.32 -27.36 -0.51
C ALA A 203 -11.41 -27.93 0.41
N THR A 204 -12.46 -28.58 -0.09
CA THR A 204 -13.64 -28.90 0.74
C THR A 204 -13.58 -30.30 1.35
N ASN A 205 -13.52 -30.37 2.68
CA ASN A 205 -13.60 -31.60 3.50
C ASN A 205 -12.50 -32.65 3.23
N GLN A 206 -11.34 -32.23 2.73
CA GLN A 206 -10.16 -33.07 2.53
C GLN A 206 -9.20 -32.99 3.73
N THR A 207 -8.41 -34.03 3.96
CA THR A 207 -7.42 -34.11 5.05
C THR A 207 -6.22 -34.94 4.63
N GLY A 208 -5.04 -34.64 5.17
CA GLY A 208 -3.81 -35.37 4.86
C GLY A 208 -3.13 -34.90 3.57
N THR A 209 -2.38 -35.81 2.94
CA THR A 209 -1.59 -35.52 1.74
C THR A 209 -2.20 -36.18 0.53
N HIS A 210 -2.43 -35.39 -0.51
CA HIS A 210 -2.95 -35.81 -1.80
C HIS A 210 -1.94 -35.45 -2.89
N ARG A 211 -2.25 -35.86 -4.12
CA ARG A 211 -1.42 -35.58 -5.28
C ARG A 211 -2.25 -34.96 -6.38
N ILE A 212 -1.71 -33.93 -7.00
CA ILE A 212 -2.19 -33.41 -8.28
C ILE A 212 -1.16 -33.70 -9.36
N ASN A 213 -1.63 -33.87 -10.58
CA ASN A 213 -0.80 -34.02 -11.77
C ASN A 213 -1.22 -32.97 -12.79
N VAL A 214 -0.25 -32.53 -13.58
CA VAL A 214 -0.48 -31.67 -14.74
C VAL A 214 0.10 -32.34 -15.97
N SER A 215 -0.67 -32.31 -17.06
CA SER A 215 -0.23 -32.68 -18.39
C SER A 215 -0.27 -31.44 -19.27
N VAL A 216 0.87 -31.07 -19.86
CA VAL A 216 0.97 -29.96 -20.79
C VAL A 216 1.36 -30.51 -22.16
N ARG A 217 0.60 -30.18 -23.20
CA ARG A 217 0.89 -30.62 -24.56
C ARG A 217 1.16 -29.46 -25.51
N TRP A 218 2.36 -29.45 -26.07
CA TRP A 218 2.79 -28.55 -27.14
C TRP A 218 3.91 -29.21 -27.96
N GLY A 219 3.58 -29.76 -29.14
CA GLY A 219 4.48 -30.60 -29.96
C GLY A 219 4.85 -31.96 -29.32
N GLN A 220 5.12 -31.95 -28.02
CA GLN A 220 5.32 -33.10 -27.13
C GLN A 220 4.46 -32.94 -25.86
N THR A 221 4.32 -34.01 -25.08
CA THR A 221 3.61 -34.01 -23.79
C THR A 221 4.60 -33.98 -22.64
N PHE A 222 4.38 -33.06 -21.70
CA PHE A 222 5.11 -32.95 -20.44
C PHE A 222 4.17 -33.32 -19.30
N GLU A 223 4.68 -34.07 -18.33
CA GLU A 223 3.93 -34.44 -17.15
C GLU A 223 4.70 -34.04 -15.90
N ASN A 224 3.99 -33.47 -14.93
CA ASN A 224 4.55 -33.17 -13.62
C ASN A 224 3.52 -33.48 -12.53
N GLN A 225 4.00 -33.65 -11.30
CA GLN A 225 3.15 -33.95 -10.15
C GLN A 225 3.61 -33.15 -8.93
N ALA A 226 2.66 -32.78 -8.09
CA ALA A 226 2.92 -32.12 -6.81
C ALA A 226 2.06 -32.71 -5.70
N GLU A 227 2.58 -32.61 -4.48
CA GLU A 227 1.85 -32.96 -3.27
C GLU A 227 1.00 -31.78 -2.80
N VAL A 228 -0.25 -32.06 -2.44
CA VAL A 228 -1.19 -31.13 -1.80
C VAL A 228 -1.37 -31.56 -0.36
N ILE A 229 -1.06 -30.70 0.60
CA ILE A 229 -1.09 -31.01 2.02
C ILE A 229 -2.18 -30.17 2.68
N PHE A 230 -3.22 -30.83 3.20
CA PHE A 230 -4.27 -30.18 3.95
C PHE A 230 -3.82 -29.94 5.40
N SER A 231 -3.72 -28.67 5.78
CA SER A 231 -3.36 -28.24 7.12
C SER A 231 -4.58 -27.85 7.94
N GLU A 232 -4.56 -28.21 9.22
CA GLU A 232 -5.62 -27.86 10.18
C GLU A 232 -5.35 -26.51 10.87
N ASN A 233 -4.17 -25.90 10.65
CA ASN A 233 -3.69 -24.75 11.41
C ASN A 233 -4.57 -23.50 11.29
N LEU A 234 -5.24 -23.29 10.15
CA LEU A 234 -6.08 -22.10 9.91
C LEU A 234 -7.56 -22.44 9.74
N THR A 235 -8.00 -23.51 10.41
CA THR A 235 -9.40 -23.95 10.39
C THR A 235 -10.11 -23.61 11.70
N ASP A 236 -11.43 -23.78 11.74
CA ASP A 236 -12.24 -23.67 12.96
C ASP A 236 -11.79 -24.64 14.08
N ALA A 237 -11.15 -25.74 13.69
CA ALA A 237 -10.62 -26.77 14.60
C ALA A 237 -9.16 -26.52 15.00
N SER A 238 -8.58 -25.37 14.63
CA SER A 238 -7.17 -25.08 14.88
C SER A 238 -6.78 -25.24 16.34
N SER A 239 -5.65 -25.92 16.56
CA SER A 239 -5.01 -26.04 17.88
C SER A 239 -4.15 -24.83 18.23
N LEU A 240 -3.93 -23.90 17.29
CA LEU A 240 -3.14 -22.70 17.53
C LEU A 240 -3.82 -21.82 18.58
N ARG A 241 -3.01 -21.22 19.44
CA ARG A 241 -3.47 -20.38 20.54
C ARG A 241 -2.70 -19.08 20.56
N ALA A 242 -3.40 -18.01 20.89
CA ALA A 242 -2.80 -16.73 21.13
C ALA A 242 -2.09 -16.71 22.49
N GLU A 243 -0.88 -16.20 22.48
CA GLU A 243 -0.07 -15.93 23.67
C GLU A 243 -0.09 -14.42 23.93
N LEU A 244 -0.31 -14.03 25.20
CA LEU A 244 -0.13 -12.64 25.58
C LEU A 244 1.37 -12.34 25.62
N VAL A 245 1.80 -11.29 24.94
CA VAL A 245 3.20 -10.87 24.93
C VAL A 245 3.56 -10.32 26.31
N ALA A 246 4.29 -11.11 27.11
CA ALA A 246 4.55 -10.82 28.52
C ALA A 246 5.25 -9.47 28.78
N THR A 247 6.07 -9.00 27.83
CA THR A 247 6.77 -7.71 27.92
C THR A 247 5.86 -6.49 27.75
N SER A 248 4.62 -6.68 27.29
CA SER A 248 3.67 -5.59 27.01
C SER A 248 3.27 -4.78 28.24
N GLN A 249 3.17 -5.41 29.42
CA GLN A 249 2.51 -4.84 30.62
C GLN A 249 1.04 -4.44 30.40
N GLY A 250 0.41 -4.97 29.35
CA GLY A 250 -0.99 -4.74 29.02
C GLY A 250 -1.97 -5.25 30.08
N PRO A 251 -3.24 -4.85 30.02
CA PRO A 251 -4.27 -5.28 30.98
C PRO A 251 -4.61 -6.79 30.88
N GLY A 252 -4.15 -7.46 29.83
CA GLY A 252 -4.42 -8.86 29.54
C GLY A 252 -5.90 -9.13 29.34
N LEU A 253 -6.34 -10.33 29.71
CA LEU A 253 -7.72 -10.77 29.56
C LEU A 253 -8.75 -9.88 30.28
N LYS A 254 -8.37 -9.26 31.40
CA LYS A 254 -9.26 -8.32 32.13
C LYS A 254 -9.62 -7.08 31.30
N GLY A 255 -8.74 -6.70 30.37
CA GLY A 255 -8.94 -5.56 29.48
C GLY A 255 -9.34 -5.95 28.06
N LEU A 256 -9.53 -7.23 27.74
CA LEU A 256 -9.78 -7.70 26.37
C LEU A 256 -10.87 -6.90 25.65
N GLU A 257 -11.98 -6.65 26.35
CA GLU A 257 -13.16 -5.96 25.82
C GLU A 257 -13.00 -4.43 25.71
N THR A 258 -12.02 -3.83 26.39
CA THR A 258 -11.95 -2.36 26.57
C THR A 258 -10.63 -1.73 26.14
N ALA A 259 -9.54 -2.49 26.17
CA ALA A 259 -8.21 -2.06 25.76
C ALA A 259 -7.94 -2.47 24.31
N THR A 260 -7.20 -1.65 23.57
CA THR A 260 -6.74 -1.98 22.22
C THR A 260 -6.00 -3.32 22.20
N ASN A 261 -6.32 -4.18 21.23
CA ASN A 261 -5.62 -5.45 21.03
C ASN A 261 -4.86 -5.41 19.71
N ILE A 262 -3.59 -5.82 19.73
CA ILE A 262 -2.76 -5.99 18.53
C ILE A 262 -2.34 -7.46 18.45
N LEU A 263 -2.50 -8.09 17.30
CA LEU A 263 -2.18 -9.49 17.07
C LEU A 263 -0.99 -9.62 16.11
N PHE A 264 0.08 -10.28 16.53
CA PHE A 264 1.17 -10.69 15.66
C PHE A 264 0.96 -12.11 15.14
N LEU A 265 1.11 -12.31 13.84
CA LEU A 265 1.16 -13.61 13.18
C LEU A 265 2.54 -13.81 12.53
N SER A 266 2.98 -15.06 12.40
CA SER A 266 4.19 -15.40 11.65
C SER A 266 3.85 -15.94 10.27
N ASP A 267 4.60 -15.53 9.25
CA ASP A 267 4.64 -16.19 7.94
C ASP A 267 6.08 -16.39 7.45
N GLY A 268 6.34 -17.52 6.79
CA GLY A 268 7.68 -17.89 6.35
C GLY A 268 8.62 -18.33 7.47
N PHE A 269 8.11 -18.55 8.67
CA PHE A 269 8.88 -19.12 9.79
C PHE A 269 8.59 -20.62 9.88
N THR A 270 9.63 -21.45 9.80
CA THR A 270 9.49 -22.90 10.02
C THR A 270 9.33 -23.22 11.50
N ASP A 271 8.91 -24.44 11.84
CA ASP A 271 8.77 -24.90 13.23
C ASP A 271 10.02 -24.61 14.09
N ASP A 272 11.22 -24.85 13.53
CA ASP A 272 12.50 -24.59 14.20
C ASP A 272 12.79 -23.10 14.46
N GLN A 273 12.04 -22.20 13.82
CA GLN A 273 12.16 -20.75 13.92
C GLN A 273 11.09 -20.12 14.82
N GLU A 274 10.24 -20.90 15.50
CA GLU A 274 9.24 -20.41 16.47
C GLU A 274 9.89 -19.50 17.53
N TYR A 275 11.03 -19.93 18.07
CA TYR A 275 11.75 -19.18 19.08
C TYR A 275 12.19 -17.80 18.55
N SER A 276 12.70 -17.73 17.32
CA SER A 276 13.12 -16.49 16.69
C SER A 276 11.94 -15.52 16.54
N PHE A 277 10.80 -15.99 16.02
CA PHE A 277 9.58 -15.19 15.92
C PHE A 277 9.16 -14.62 17.28
N LYS A 278 9.08 -15.48 18.31
CA LYS A 278 8.70 -15.06 19.67
C LYS A 278 9.66 -14.02 20.24
N ILE A 279 10.96 -14.21 20.06
CA ILE A 279 11.97 -13.25 20.52
C ILE A 279 11.83 -11.91 19.79
N PHE A 280 11.62 -11.91 18.47
CA PHE A 280 11.41 -10.68 17.71
C PHE A 280 10.21 -9.89 18.23
N VAL A 281 9.07 -10.55 18.45
CA VAL A 281 7.87 -9.91 19.01
C VAL A 281 8.13 -9.41 20.43
N LEU A 282 8.70 -10.24 21.31
CA LEU A 282 8.97 -9.87 22.70
C LEU A 282 9.91 -8.67 22.82
N GLU A 283 10.99 -8.66 22.03
CA GLU A 283 11.98 -7.59 21.99
C GLU A 283 11.39 -6.31 21.40
N TYR A 284 10.66 -6.41 20.28
CA TYR A 284 9.99 -5.28 19.67
C TYR A 284 8.99 -4.63 20.61
N VAL A 285 8.08 -5.42 21.19
CA VAL A 285 7.07 -4.90 22.11
C VAL A 285 7.72 -4.33 23.36
N SER A 286 8.77 -4.98 23.90
CA SER A 286 9.53 -4.44 25.04
C SER A 286 10.12 -3.07 24.72
N ASP A 287 10.73 -2.92 23.54
CA ASP A 287 11.28 -1.66 23.08
C ASP A 287 10.20 -0.60 22.87
N LEU A 288 9.12 -0.96 22.18
CA LEU A 288 7.98 -0.11 21.88
C LEU A 288 7.39 0.51 23.16
N VAL A 289 7.20 -0.30 24.20
CA VAL A 289 6.51 0.12 25.44
C VAL A 289 7.42 0.61 26.56
N ASN A 290 8.75 0.54 26.41
CA ASN A 290 9.68 0.98 27.45
C ASN A 290 10.68 2.05 27.00
N LYS A 291 10.88 2.27 25.70
CA LYS A 291 11.82 3.28 25.20
C LYS A 291 11.11 4.62 24.96
N LYS A 292 11.77 5.71 25.35
CA LYS A 292 11.28 7.08 25.14
C LYS A 292 11.18 7.48 23.66
N ILE A 293 11.95 6.81 22.80
CA ILE A 293 12.04 7.11 21.36
C ILE A 293 10.80 6.64 20.60
N THR A 294 10.09 5.64 21.13
CA THR A 294 8.81 5.11 20.65
C THR A 294 7.62 5.71 21.40
N SER A 295 7.81 6.84 22.08
CA SER A 295 6.70 7.54 22.74
C SER A 295 5.63 7.91 21.70
N PRO A 296 4.34 7.63 21.98
CA PRO A 296 3.74 7.55 23.30
C PRO A 296 3.45 6.12 23.76
N PHE A 297 3.93 5.08 23.07
CA PHE A 297 3.66 3.70 23.45
C PHE A 297 4.18 3.39 24.87
N ASP A 298 5.25 4.05 25.29
CA ASP A 298 5.75 4.01 26.67
C ASP A 298 4.76 4.55 27.72
N LEU A 299 3.99 5.58 27.36
CA LEU A 299 2.91 6.14 28.17
C LEU A 299 1.65 5.27 28.15
N LEU A 300 1.48 4.46 27.10
CA LEU A 300 0.30 3.63 26.82
C LEU A 300 0.45 2.15 27.18
N LYS A 301 1.60 1.71 27.71
CA LYS A 301 1.94 0.30 27.98
C LYS A 301 0.96 -0.51 28.85
N LYS A 302 0.03 0.14 29.54
CA LYS A 302 -1.01 -0.51 30.36
C LYS A 302 -2.40 -0.44 29.74
N SER A 303 -2.47 -0.02 28.48
CA SER A 303 -3.71 0.29 27.76
C SER A 303 -3.81 -0.47 26.44
N ILE A 304 -2.80 -1.29 26.11
CA ILE A 304 -2.73 -2.09 24.90
C ILE A 304 -2.38 -3.52 25.30
N ASN A 305 -3.13 -4.48 24.75
CA ASN A 305 -2.75 -5.88 24.75
C ASN A 305 -2.02 -6.21 23.45
N PHE A 306 -0.89 -6.88 23.57
CA PHE A 306 -0.20 -7.45 22.42
C PHE A 306 -0.30 -8.96 22.53
N TRP A 307 -0.80 -9.58 21.46
CA TRP A 307 -0.97 -11.01 21.31
C TRP A 307 -0.05 -11.51 20.21
N MET A 308 0.40 -12.75 20.29
CA MET A 308 1.10 -13.41 19.19
C MET A 308 0.58 -14.81 18.98
N VAL A 309 0.52 -15.23 17.73
CA VAL A 309 0.26 -16.61 17.32
C VAL A 309 1.36 -17.00 16.36
N PHE A 310 2.07 -18.07 16.70
CA PHE A 310 2.99 -18.69 15.77
C PHE A 310 2.20 -19.62 14.84
N VAL A 311 2.21 -19.32 13.56
CA VAL A 311 1.68 -20.17 12.48
C VAL A 311 2.87 -20.73 11.72
N PRO A 312 3.14 -22.05 11.81
CA PRO A 312 4.31 -22.63 11.18
C PRO A 312 4.14 -22.72 9.67
N SER A 313 5.17 -22.28 8.96
CA SER A 313 5.35 -22.47 7.52
C SER A 313 6.16 -23.73 7.26
N ARG A 314 5.94 -24.38 6.12
CA ARG A 314 6.74 -25.56 5.74
C ARG A 314 8.12 -25.17 5.24
N GLN A 315 8.23 -24.01 4.60
CA GLN A 315 9.48 -23.45 4.11
C GLN A 315 9.73 -22.06 4.69
N SER A 316 11.01 -21.71 4.82
CA SER A 316 11.41 -20.38 5.29
C SER A 316 11.52 -19.40 4.11
N GLY A 317 11.02 -18.18 4.26
CA GLY A 317 11.02 -17.18 3.20
C GLY A 317 9.63 -16.73 2.78
N VAL A 318 9.52 -16.19 1.57
CA VAL A 318 8.27 -15.78 0.90
C VAL A 318 8.44 -16.00 -0.61
N THR A 319 7.34 -16.00 -1.36
CA THR A 319 7.40 -16.12 -2.83
C THR A 319 7.82 -14.80 -3.47
N TYR A 320 8.80 -14.83 -4.37
CA TYR A 320 9.19 -13.67 -5.19
C TYR A 320 8.75 -13.89 -6.64
N ARG A 321 7.88 -13.03 -7.17
CA ARG A 321 7.26 -13.28 -8.50
C ARG A 321 7.99 -12.64 -9.68
N GLY A 322 8.96 -11.76 -9.45
CA GLY A 322 9.75 -11.16 -10.53
C GLY A 322 10.87 -12.06 -11.04
N GLU A 323 11.21 -11.93 -12.32
CA GLU A 323 12.43 -12.51 -12.88
C GLU A 323 13.65 -11.81 -12.27
N LEU A 324 14.74 -12.54 -12.05
CA LEU A 324 15.98 -12.05 -11.46
C LEU A 324 17.15 -12.38 -12.37
N SER A 325 18.10 -11.46 -12.52
CA SER A 325 19.45 -11.81 -12.94
C SER A 325 20.17 -12.47 -11.77
N VAL A 326 20.82 -13.62 -12.01
CA VAL A 326 21.59 -14.32 -10.99
C VAL A 326 23.07 -14.17 -11.23
N GLU A 327 23.78 -13.79 -10.18
CA GLU A 327 25.23 -13.67 -10.23
C GLU A 327 25.90 -14.35 -9.05
N LYS A 328 27.09 -14.86 -9.31
CA LYS A 328 27.93 -15.53 -8.32
C LYS A 328 28.88 -14.51 -7.70
N ARG A 329 28.89 -14.38 -6.38
CA ARG A 329 29.86 -13.52 -5.67
C ARG A 329 30.61 -14.32 -4.60
N THR A 330 31.89 -13.99 -4.45
CA THR A 330 32.73 -14.55 -3.38
C THR A 330 32.74 -13.58 -2.21
N LYS A 331 32.20 -13.99 -1.06
CA LYS A 331 32.31 -13.21 0.18
C LYS A 331 33.78 -13.21 0.68
N PRO A 332 34.21 -12.22 1.49
CA PRO A 332 35.57 -12.16 2.05
C PRO A 332 36.02 -13.43 2.78
N ASN A 333 35.07 -14.25 3.25
CA ASN A 333 35.31 -15.52 3.93
C ASN A 333 35.42 -16.72 2.97
N SER A 334 35.54 -16.50 1.66
CA SER A 334 35.76 -17.51 0.60
C SER A 334 34.60 -18.48 0.32
N PHE A 335 33.38 -18.21 0.80
CA PHE A 335 32.19 -18.93 0.35
C PHE A 335 31.61 -18.25 -0.89
N GLU A 336 31.25 -19.08 -1.86
CA GLU A 336 30.55 -18.67 -3.07
C GLU A 336 29.05 -18.70 -2.80
N GLU A 337 28.38 -17.59 -3.07
CA GLU A 337 26.95 -17.43 -2.89
C GLU A 337 26.35 -16.85 -4.17
N ILE A 338 25.10 -17.20 -4.43
CA ILE A 338 24.37 -16.73 -5.61
C ILE A 338 23.39 -15.66 -5.16
N PHE A 339 23.46 -14.53 -5.82
CA PHE A 339 22.59 -13.40 -5.58
C PHE A 339 21.62 -13.25 -6.73
N GLY A 340 20.34 -13.05 -6.42
CA GLY A 340 19.33 -12.57 -7.34
C GLY A 340 19.33 -11.05 -7.33
N VAL A 341 19.38 -10.46 -8.50
CA VAL A 341 19.40 -9.02 -8.75
C VAL A 341 18.21 -8.69 -9.63
N GLU A 342 17.46 -7.68 -9.22
CA GLU A 342 16.33 -7.14 -9.96
C GLU A 342 16.82 -6.51 -11.28
N PHE A 343 15.94 -6.48 -12.29
CA PHE A 343 16.22 -5.77 -13.53
C PHE A 343 15.94 -4.28 -13.33
N ASP A 344 16.75 -3.43 -13.96
CA ASP A 344 16.39 -2.02 -14.04
C ASP A 344 15.30 -1.83 -15.10
N GLU A 345 14.29 -1.02 -14.78
CA GLU A 345 13.25 -0.61 -15.72
C GLU A 345 13.87 0.08 -16.97
N PRO A 346 13.46 -0.31 -18.19
CA PRO A 346 13.96 0.29 -19.43
C PRO A 346 13.54 1.76 -19.55
N ILE A 347 14.47 2.63 -19.97
CA ILE A 347 14.21 4.07 -20.15
C ILE A 347 14.62 4.51 -21.55
N ASP A 348 13.75 5.25 -22.24
CA ASP A 348 14.09 5.88 -23.51
C ASP A 348 15.33 6.80 -23.38
N PRO A 349 16.41 6.55 -24.14
CA PRO A 349 17.54 7.47 -24.19
C PRO A 349 17.16 8.89 -24.66
N GLY A 350 16.08 9.05 -25.44
CA GLY A 350 15.77 10.29 -26.14
C GLY A 350 16.94 10.71 -27.03
N ASN A 351 17.37 11.97 -26.92
CA ASN A 351 18.49 12.52 -27.71
C ASN A 351 19.88 12.34 -27.04
N ARG A 352 19.99 11.53 -25.98
CA ARG A 352 21.28 11.31 -25.29
C ARG A 352 22.27 10.57 -26.17
N ASP A 353 23.53 11.00 -26.11
CA ASP A 353 24.64 10.30 -26.75
C ASP A 353 24.83 8.91 -26.12
N VAL A 354 25.24 7.91 -26.91
CA VAL A 354 25.42 6.53 -26.44
C VAL A 354 26.46 6.44 -25.33
N SER A 355 27.46 7.33 -25.32
CA SER A 355 28.45 7.38 -24.25
C SER A 355 27.87 7.77 -22.88
N GLU A 356 26.65 8.31 -22.84
CA GLU A 356 25.92 8.63 -21.61
C GLU A 356 24.86 7.58 -21.25
N TRP A 357 24.70 6.54 -22.06
CA TRP A 357 23.70 5.50 -21.82
C TRP A 357 24.07 4.65 -20.61
N THR A 358 23.03 4.26 -19.89
CA THR A 358 23.09 3.22 -18.86
C THR A 358 22.46 1.94 -19.39
N ILE A 359 22.52 0.86 -18.61
CA ILE A 359 21.87 -0.39 -19.00
C ILE A 359 20.37 -0.23 -19.28
N ARG A 360 19.71 0.68 -18.55
CA ARG A 360 18.30 1.05 -18.73
C ARG A 360 17.99 1.52 -20.14
N ASN A 361 18.92 2.29 -20.72
CA ASN A 361 18.77 2.81 -22.09
C ASN A 361 19.01 1.73 -23.13
N LEU A 362 19.96 0.82 -22.86
CA LEU A 362 20.21 -0.28 -23.77
C LEU A 362 19.06 -1.29 -23.76
N PHE A 363 18.53 -1.67 -22.59
CA PHE A 363 17.33 -2.51 -22.47
C PHE A 363 16.20 -1.97 -23.33
N TYR A 364 15.88 -0.68 -23.21
CA TYR A 364 14.84 -0.04 -24.02
C TYR A 364 15.01 -0.23 -25.54
N LYS A 365 16.24 -0.29 -26.04
CA LYS A 365 16.53 -0.43 -27.48
C LYS A 365 16.59 -1.87 -27.96
N VAL A 366 17.17 -2.78 -27.18
CA VAL A 366 17.55 -4.12 -27.65
C VAL A 366 16.91 -5.27 -26.87
N GLY A 367 16.12 -5.00 -25.84
CA GLY A 367 15.51 -6.05 -25.03
C GLY A 367 16.41 -6.59 -23.92
N LEU A 368 15.95 -7.67 -23.28
CA LEU A 368 16.77 -8.44 -22.33
C LEU A 368 17.64 -9.46 -23.08
N PRO A 369 18.85 -9.76 -22.59
CA PRO A 369 19.66 -10.84 -23.13
C PRO A 369 19.09 -12.22 -22.80
N VAL A 370 19.47 -13.23 -23.59
CA VAL A 370 19.25 -14.65 -23.25
C VAL A 370 20.56 -15.44 -23.33
N ARG A 371 20.67 -16.55 -22.58
CA ARG A 371 21.86 -17.42 -22.58
C ARG A 371 22.28 -17.91 -23.96
N ALA A 372 21.32 -18.08 -24.87
CA ALA A 372 21.57 -18.51 -26.23
C ALA A 372 22.42 -17.52 -27.06
N GLU A 373 22.57 -16.27 -26.60
CA GLU A 373 23.35 -15.22 -27.29
C GLU A 373 24.85 -15.24 -26.94
N GLY A 374 25.30 -16.20 -26.14
CA GLY A 374 26.71 -16.54 -25.97
C GLY A 374 27.55 -15.53 -25.16
N ASP A 375 28.87 -15.73 -25.18
CA ASP A 375 29.86 -14.93 -24.44
C ASP A 375 30.34 -13.71 -25.27
N PRO A 376 30.20 -12.46 -24.79
CA PRO A 376 30.70 -11.26 -25.50
C PRO A 376 32.20 -11.24 -25.74
N ASP A 377 32.97 -11.97 -24.92
CA ASP A 377 34.42 -12.01 -25.06
C ASP A 377 34.87 -12.97 -26.17
N ASP A 378 33.96 -13.80 -26.71
CA ASP A 378 34.16 -14.46 -27.99
C ASP A 378 33.94 -13.45 -29.14
N PRO A 379 34.99 -13.12 -29.93
CA PRO A 379 34.88 -12.13 -30.99
C PRO A 379 33.84 -12.51 -32.07
N ALA A 380 33.62 -13.79 -32.32
CA ALA A 380 32.66 -14.25 -33.32
C ALA A 380 31.22 -14.04 -32.83
N VAL A 381 30.95 -14.37 -31.56
CA VAL A 381 29.65 -14.15 -30.92
C VAL A 381 29.34 -12.66 -30.86
N PHE A 382 30.29 -11.84 -30.39
CA PHE A 382 30.11 -10.39 -30.32
C PHE A 382 29.82 -9.76 -31.69
N SER A 383 30.56 -10.16 -32.73
CA SER A 383 30.34 -9.64 -34.09
C SER A 383 28.95 -10.03 -34.62
N GLN A 384 28.50 -11.25 -34.33
CA GLN A 384 27.15 -11.70 -34.69
C GLN A 384 26.06 -10.94 -33.92
N LEU A 385 26.29 -10.63 -32.64
CA LEU A 385 25.36 -9.84 -31.83
C LEU A 385 25.21 -8.41 -32.36
N ILE A 386 26.34 -7.75 -32.67
CA ILE A 386 26.33 -6.40 -33.25
C ILE A 386 25.63 -6.39 -34.61
N GLU A 387 25.91 -7.38 -35.47
CA GLU A 387 25.23 -7.51 -36.76
C GLU A 387 23.73 -7.75 -36.59
N LYS A 388 23.33 -8.62 -35.65
CA LYS A 388 21.93 -8.81 -35.28
C LYS A 388 21.30 -7.48 -34.87
N TRP A 389 21.91 -6.73 -33.95
CA TRP A 389 21.35 -5.44 -33.53
C TRP A 389 21.25 -4.42 -34.65
N ARG A 390 22.22 -4.39 -35.57
CA ARG A 390 22.20 -3.54 -36.76
C ARG A 390 20.99 -3.82 -37.66
N GLU A 391 20.57 -5.07 -37.72
CA GLU A 391 19.51 -5.55 -38.62
C GLU A 391 18.13 -5.65 -37.94
N THR A 392 18.08 -5.83 -36.62
CA THR A 392 16.83 -6.15 -35.91
C THR A 392 16.39 -5.12 -34.88
N THR A 393 17.04 -3.96 -34.79
CA THR A 393 16.70 -2.92 -33.80
C THR A 393 16.64 -1.54 -34.44
N LEU A 394 16.08 -0.57 -33.73
CA LEU A 394 16.04 0.84 -34.14
C LEU A 394 17.34 1.61 -33.81
N LEU A 395 18.46 0.93 -33.61
CA LEU A 395 19.76 1.58 -33.42
C LEU A 395 20.26 2.16 -34.75
N ASN A 396 20.65 3.43 -34.75
CA ASN A 396 21.28 4.02 -35.93
C ASN A 396 22.74 3.57 -36.07
N GLY A 397 23.32 3.73 -37.27
CA GLY A 397 24.68 3.29 -37.56
C GLY A 397 25.73 3.83 -36.58
N GLY A 398 25.64 5.12 -36.20
CA GLY A 398 26.58 5.71 -35.23
C GLY A 398 26.45 5.11 -33.82
N GLN A 399 25.23 4.73 -33.42
CA GLN A 399 25.01 4.06 -32.13
C GLN A 399 25.59 2.65 -32.12
N VAL A 400 25.36 1.89 -33.19
CA VAL A 400 25.94 0.54 -33.35
C VAL A 400 27.46 0.60 -33.38
N ASP A 401 28.04 1.52 -34.16
CA ASP A 401 29.49 1.66 -34.27
C ASP A 401 30.12 2.06 -32.91
N HIS A 402 29.42 2.87 -32.10
CA HIS A 402 29.86 3.18 -30.74
C HIS A 402 29.87 1.92 -29.86
N LEU A 403 28.77 1.17 -29.81
CA LEU A 403 28.65 -0.07 -29.01
C LEU A 403 29.63 -1.16 -29.45
N GLU A 404 29.97 -1.19 -30.75
CA GLU A 404 30.99 -2.07 -31.30
C GLU A 404 32.40 -1.68 -30.82
N SER A 405 32.69 -0.37 -30.77
CA SER A 405 33.99 0.17 -30.35
C SER A 405 34.19 0.18 -28.82
N ASP A 406 33.15 0.50 -28.04
CA ASP A 406 33.12 0.46 -26.58
C ASP A 406 32.15 -0.62 -26.09
N LYS A 407 32.72 -1.79 -25.82
CA LYS A 407 31.97 -2.98 -25.43
C LYS A 407 31.47 -2.96 -23.98
N THR A 408 31.75 -1.90 -23.22
CA THR A 408 31.48 -1.87 -21.77
C THR A 408 30.00 -2.10 -21.49
N LEU A 409 29.12 -1.37 -22.17
CA LEU A 409 27.67 -1.46 -21.99
C LEU A 409 27.10 -2.79 -22.53
N VAL A 410 27.66 -3.33 -23.61
CA VAL A 410 27.25 -4.64 -24.17
C VAL A 410 27.60 -5.78 -23.21
N ARG A 411 28.80 -5.74 -22.61
CA ARG A 411 29.21 -6.70 -21.58
C ARG A 411 28.35 -6.61 -20.34
N GLU A 412 28.00 -5.39 -19.91
CA GLU A 412 27.07 -5.19 -18.81
C GLU A 412 25.71 -5.80 -19.11
N TRP A 413 25.16 -5.54 -20.31
CA TRP A 413 23.92 -6.15 -20.77
C TRP A 413 23.95 -7.66 -20.73
N GLN A 414 24.98 -8.30 -21.28
CA GLN A 414 25.07 -9.76 -21.30
C GLN A 414 25.18 -10.41 -19.91
N ARG A 415 25.62 -9.68 -18.87
CA ARG A 415 25.59 -10.21 -17.49
C ARG A 415 24.17 -10.48 -17.00
N TYR A 416 23.17 -9.83 -17.59
CA TYR A 416 21.76 -10.08 -17.33
C TYR A 416 21.22 -11.31 -18.08
N ALA A 417 22.02 -12.04 -18.88
CA ALA A 417 21.56 -13.24 -19.61
C ALA A 417 21.25 -14.42 -18.68
N ASP A 418 21.87 -14.45 -17.51
CA ASP A 418 21.63 -15.46 -16.49
C ASP A 418 20.36 -15.12 -15.69
N ARG A 419 19.19 -15.42 -16.25
CA ARG A 419 17.89 -15.06 -15.66
C ARG A 419 17.22 -16.23 -14.95
N ARG A 420 16.49 -15.96 -13.87
CA ARG A 420 15.73 -16.95 -13.09
C ARG A 420 14.39 -16.38 -12.67
N LEU A 421 13.35 -17.18 -12.83
CA LEU A 421 12.09 -16.97 -12.13
C LEU A 421 12.05 -17.93 -10.93
N PRO A 422 12.18 -17.44 -9.68
CA PRO A 422 12.26 -18.31 -8.53
C PRO A 422 11.00 -19.18 -8.38
N ASP A 423 11.22 -20.40 -7.88
CA ASP A 423 10.13 -21.25 -7.40
C ASP A 423 9.38 -20.56 -6.25
N ALA A 424 8.06 -20.73 -6.23
CA ALA A 424 7.23 -20.28 -5.13
C ALA A 424 7.58 -21.03 -3.84
N VAL A 425 7.35 -20.38 -2.70
CA VAL A 425 7.66 -20.89 -1.37
C VAL A 425 6.38 -21.29 -0.67
N ASP A 426 6.33 -22.48 -0.09
CA ASP A 426 5.18 -22.97 0.68
C ASP A 426 5.19 -22.44 2.12
N THR A 427 4.68 -21.21 2.26
CA THR A 427 4.47 -20.56 3.56
C THR A 427 3.05 -20.76 4.06
N ALA A 428 2.80 -20.40 5.33
CA ALA A 428 1.51 -20.58 5.98
C ALA A 428 0.39 -19.76 5.31
N PHE A 429 0.69 -18.55 4.83
CA PHE A 429 -0.28 -17.68 4.17
C PHE A 429 -0.02 -17.52 2.67
N GLY A 430 1.09 -18.04 2.16
CA GLY A 430 1.48 -17.86 0.75
C GLY A 430 1.81 -16.40 0.43
N ILE A 431 2.55 -15.71 1.30
CA ILE A 431 2.90 -14.30 1.09
C ILE A 431 3.86 -14.15 -0.10
N THR A 432 3.63 -13.09 -0.87
CA THR A 432 4.45 -12.72 -2.03
C THR A 432 5.15 -11.38 -1.85
N VAL A 433 6.24 -11.22 -2.58
CA VAL A 433 6.93 -9.93 -2.80
C VAL A 433 7.10 -9.74 -4.29
N ASN A 434 6.70 -8.55 -4.75
CA ASN A 434 6.54 -8.25 -6.18
C ASN A 434 5.46 -9.17 -6.81
N ASN A 435 4.75 -8.63 -7.80
CA ASN A 435 3.70 -9.35 -8.49
C ASN A 435 3.85 -9.39 -10.01
N TYR A 436 4.89 -8.79 -10.55
CA TYR A 436 5.01 -8.56 -11.99
C TYR A 436 6.39 -8.93 -12.53
N THR A 437 6.40 -9.50 -13.73
CA THR A 437 7.58 -9.61 -14.60
C THR A 437 7.59 -8.52 -15.68
N ALA A 438 6.65 -7.57 -15.65
CA ALA A 438 6.55 -6.53 -16.66
C ALA A 438 7.75 -5.60 -16.64
N ALA A 439 8.26 -5.33 -17.84
CA ALA A 439 9.36 -4.38 -18.08
C ALA A 439 9.24 -3.06 -17.30
N GLU A 440 8.07 -2.44 -17.23
CA GLU A 440 7.88 -1.15 -16.56
C GLU A 440 7.88 -1.24 -15.03
N ARG A 441 7.67 -2.44 -14.51
CA ARG A 441 7.64 -2.76 -13.09
C ARG A 441 8.87 -3.56 -12.66
N ASP A 442 9.85 -3.77 -13.56
CA ASP A 442 11.08 -4.49 -13.26
C ASP A 442 11.82 -3.88 -12.04
N GLY A 443 11.69 -2.56 -11.84
CA GLY A 443 12.21 -1.84 -10.67
C GLY A 443 11.26 -1.68 -9.47
N ASP A 444 10.02 -2.18 -9.52
CA ASP A 444 9.01 -2.06 -8.46
C ASP A 444 8.94 -3.34 -7.59
N PHE A 445 10.07 -3.70 -6.99
CA PHE A 445 10.24 -4.97 -6.27
C PHE A 445 9.85 -4.92 -4.78
N ASN A 446 8.86 -4.10 -4.43
CA ASN A 446 8.78 -3.60 -3.06
C ASN A 446 7.56 -4.07 -2.27
N ARG A 447 6.46 -4.51 -2.87
CA ARG A 447 5.23 -4.73 -2.08
C ARG A 447 5.14 -6.16 -1.55
N ILE A 448 5.08 -6.30 -0.23
CA ILE A 448 4.80 -7.58 0.46
C ILE A 448 3.29 -7.71 0.63
N ASN A 449 2.63 -8.70 0.01
CA ASN A 449 1.17 -8.86 0.12
C ASN A 449 0.74 -10.33 0.15
N PHE A 450 -0.56 -10.55 0.40
CA PHE A 450 -1.19 -11.83 0.09
C PHE A 450 -1.08 -12.14 -1.40
N ASP A 451 -0.89 -13.41 -1.73
CA ASP A 451 -0.95 -13.91 -3.09
C ASP A 451 -2.41 -14.20 -3.48
N GLY A 452 -2.89 -13.61 -4.58
CA GLY A 452 -4.23 -13.84 -5.12
C GLY A 452 -4.58 -15.31 -5.38
N LYS A 453 -3.57 -16.20 -5.51
CA LYS A 453 -3.75 -17.65 -5.68
C LYS A 453 -3.73 -18.44 -4.37
N ARG A 454 -3.50 -17.79 -3.22
CA ARG A 454 -3.38 -18.42 -1.89
C ARG A 454 -4.40 -17.80 -0.91
N ILE A 455 -4.02 -17.65 0.36
CA ILE A 455 -4.90 -17.10 1.40
C ILE A 455 -5.09 -15.60 1.18
N GLN A 456 -6.32 -15.16 1.36
CA GLN A 456 -6.70 -13.75 1.44
C GLN A 456 -7.13 -13.38 2.85
N ARG A 457 -7.26 -12.08 3.12
CA ARG A 457 -7.65 -11.59 4.45
C ARG A 457 -9.00 -12.16 4.92
N GLY A 458 -9.97 -12.27 4.02
CA GLY A 458 -11.29 -12.83 4.35
C GLY A 458 -11.21 -14.28 4.83
N ASP A 459 -10.25 -15.06 4.34
CA ASP A 459 -10.09 -16.46 4.71
C ASP A 459 -9.61 -16.63 6.16
N LEU A 460 -8.83 -15.66 6.66
CA LEU A 460 -8.36 -15.66 8.05
C LEU A 460 -9.49 -15.47 9.07
N ASP A 461 -10.63 -14.89 8.69
CA ASP A 461 -11.74 -14.67 9.61
C ASP A 461 -12.28 -15.97 10.18
N ARG A 462 -12.22 -17.07 9.42
CA ARG A 462 -12.62 -18.40 9.92
C ARG A 462 -11.71 -18.86 11.07
N PHE A 463 -10.41 -18.79 10.86
CA PHE A 463 -9.43 -19.07 11.90
C PHE A 463 -9.63 -18.15 13.11
N PHE A 464 -9.77 -16.85 12.88
CA PHE A 464 -9.95 -15.87 13.93
C PHE A 464 -11.25 -16.07 14.71
N ARG A 465 -12.39 -16.41 14.10
CA ARG A 465 -13.67 -16.66 14.81
C ARG A 465 -13.53 -17.59 16.01
N ASN A 466 -12.61 -18.55 15.94
CA ASN A 466 -12.35 -19.53 16.99
C ASN A 466 -11.02 -19.34 17.73
N LEU A 467 -10.26 -18.27 17.43
CA LEU A 467 -8.98 -18.01 18.05
C LEU A 467 -9.13 -17.72 19.55
N ARG A 468 -8.46 -18.56 20.35
CA ARG A 468 -8.46 -18.53 21.81
C ARG A 468 -7.08 -18.30 22.38
N THR A 469 -7.03 -17.80 23.61
CA THR A 469 -5.80 -17.79 24.39
C THR A 469 -5.39 -19.20 24.81
N ARG A 470 -4.09 -19.39 25.05
CA ARG A 470 -3.59 -20.61 25.70
C ARG A 470 -4.18 -20.73 27.10
N ALA A 471 -4.63 -21.93 27.49
CA ALA A 471 -5.05 -22.19 28.87
C ALA A 471 -3.84 -22.15 29.81
N GLU A 472 -3.94 -21.38 30.88
CA GLU A 472 -2.93 -21.33 31.94
C GLU A 472 -3.66 -21.45 33.28
N PRO A 473 -3.54 -22.55 34.03
CA PRO A 473 -4.26 -22.71 35.30
C PRO A 473 -4.04 -21.49 36.23
N PRO A 474 -5.09 -20.83 36.76
CA PRO A 474 -6.52 -21.21 36.75
C PRO A 474 -7.37 -20.57 35.62
N ILE A 475 -6.75 -19.89 34.66
CA ILE A 475 -7.38 -19.13 33.57
C ILE A 475 -7.77 -20.09 32.43
N PRO A 476 -9.09 -20.25 32.12
CA PRO A 476 -9.53 -21.05 30.99
C PRO A 476 -9.20 -20.37 29.65
N GLU A 477 -9.23 -21.14 28.56
CA GLU A 477 -9.15 -20.58 27.22
C GLU A 477 -10.23 -19.52 27.01
N THR A 478 -9.82 -18.32 26.63
CA THR A 478 -10.74 -17.20 26.38
C THR A 478 -10.73 -16.87 24.90
N LEU A 479 -11.91 -16.64 24.34
CA LEU A 479 -12.06 -16.27 22.94
C LEU A 479 -11.61 -14.81 22.74
N ILE A 480 -10.64 -14.59 21.85
CA ILE A 480 -10.14 -13.23 21.52
C ILE A 480 -10.41 -12.86 20.05
N GLY A 481 -10.56 -13.88 19.22
CA GLY A 481 -10.83 -13.80 17.79
C GLY A 481 -11.78 -12.72 17.29
N PRO A 482 -12.99 -12.58 17.86
CA PRO A 482 -14.00 -11.63 17.40
C PRO A 482 -13.56 -10.16 17.35
N ARG A 483 -12.42 -9.81 17.95
CA ARG A 483 -11.86 -8.45 17.85
C ARG A 483 -11.24 -8.16 16.48
N PHE A 484 -10.84 -9.20 15.77
CA PHE A 484 -10.04 -9.13 14.55
C PHE A 484 -10.78 -9.57 13.29
N ILE A 485 -12.10 -9.79 13.33
CA ILE A 485 -12.86 -10.30 12.17
C ILE A 485 -13.81 -9.26 11.62
N LEU A 486 -14.24 -9.45 10.37
CA LEU A 486 -15.54 -8.93 9.94
C LEU A 486 -16.62 -9.89 10.46
N ASP A 487 -17.67 -9.36 11.10
CA ASP A 487 -18.82 -10.19 11.50
C ASP A 487 -19.63 -10.65 10.27
N ASP A 488 -20.70 -11.42 10.48
CA ASP A 488 -21.52 -11.93 9.36
C ASP A 488 -22.28 -10.83 8.60
N ASN A 489 -22.37 -9.62 9.17
CA ASN A 489 -22.89 -8.42 8.52
C ASN A 489 -21.74 -7.53 8.02
N GLU A 490 -20.52 -8.07 7.97
CA GLU A 490 -19.29 -7.40 7.57
C GLU A 490 -18.93 -6.16 8.42
N ASN A 491 -19.40 -6.10 9.67
CA ASN A 491 -18.94 -5.07 10.60
C ASN A 491 -17.54 -5.43 11.09
N PRO A 492 -16.57 -4.51 11.01
CA PRO A 492 -15.25 -4.76 11.55
C PRO A 492 -15.31 -4.87 13.07
N GLY A 493 -14.69 -5.93 13.60
CA GLY A 493 -14.34 -6.01 15.01
C GLY A 493 -13.52 -4.78 15.40
N ARG A 494 -13.60 -4.39 16.68
CA ARG A 494 -12.99 -3.14 17.16
C ARG A 494 -11.51 -3.01 16.81
N ASP A 495 -10.78 -4.13 16.77
CA ASP A 495 -9.35 -4.20 16.51
C ASP A 495 -9.04 -4.85 15.14
N TRP A 496 -9.97 -4.82 14.17
CA TRP A 496 -9.85 -5.48 12.87
C TRP A 496 -8.57 -5.14 12.10
N ASP A 497 -8.15 -3.86 12.13
CA ASP A 497 -6.93 -3.35 11.47
C ASP A 497 -5.63 -3.58 12.28
N ASN A 498 -5.70 -4.22 13.45
CA ASN A 498 -4.56 -4.38 14.36
C ASN A 498 -3.89 -5.77 14.23
N VAL A 499 -3.85 -6.33 13.01
CA VAL A 499 -3.18 -7.60 12.71
C VAL A 499 -1.86 -7.34 12.01
N VAL A 500 -0.75 -7.73 12.65
CA VAL A 500 0.61 -7.61 12.13
C VAL A 500 1.12 -8.98 11.71
N ILE A 501 1.40 -9.16 10.42
CA ILE A 501 2.02 -10.36 9.87
C ILE A 501 3.52 -10.08 9.74
N LEU A 502 4.32 -10.68 10.64
CA LEU A 502 5.77 -10.68 10.52
C LEU A 502 6.18 -11.76 9.53
N THR A 503 6.95 -11.39 8.51
CA THR A 503 7.38 -12.28 7.44
C THR A 503 8.87 -12.56 7.51
N ALA A 504 9.25 -13.78 7.17
CA ALA A 504 10.64 -14.17 6.94
C ALA A 504 11.15 -13.74 5.55
N ALA A 505 10.64 -12.64 4.99
CA ALA A 505 11.13 -12.14 3.70
C ALA A 505 12.58 -11.64 3.82
N GLN A 506 13.40 -11.88 2.79
CA GLN A 506 14.76 -11.36 2.70
C GLN A 506 14.77 -9.88 2.25
N GLN A 507 13.77 -9.51 1.46
CA GLN A 507 13.52 -8.19 0.88
C GLN A 507 12.03 -7.93 0.76
N GLY A 508 11.69 -6.65 0.61
CA GLY A 508 10.32 -6.14 0.54
C GLY A 508 10.15 -4.84 1.33
N THR A 509 8.99 -4.23 1.18
CA THR A 509 8.54 -3.03 1.87
C THR A 509 7.31 -3.38 2.68
N ALA A 510 7.39 -3.07 3.97
CA ALA A 510 6.28 -3.18 4.88
C ALA A 510 5.10 -2.31 4.41
N GLN A 511 3.89 -2.79 4.61
CA GLN A 511 2.68 -2.05 4.25
C GLN A 511 1.57 -2.32 5.25
N ASN A 512 0.68 -1.35 5.45
CA ASN A 512 -0.56 -1.49 6.21
C ASN A 512 -1.75 -1.22 5.29
N ILE A 513 -2.49 -2.27 4.95
CA ILE A 513 -3.60 -2.21 3.99
C ILE A 513 -4.64 -3.31 4.29
N ASN A 514 -5.92 -3.02 4.03
CA ASN A 514 -7.01 -4.00 4.07
C ASN A 514 -7.07 -4.84 5.36
N GLY A 515 -6.92 -4.21 6.52
CA GLY A 515 -7.04 -4.91 7.81
C GLY A 515 -5.80 -5.66 8.27
N ASN A 516 -4.66 -5.54 7.58
CA ASN A 516 -3.40 -6.17 7.98
C ASN A 516 -2.20 -5.29 7.71
N MET A 517 -1.16 -5.57 8.47
CA MET A 517 0.14 -4.95 8.34
C MET A 517 1.19 -6.03 8.08
N PHE A 518 1.87 -5.98 6.94
CA PHE A 518 3.01 -6.83 6.64
C PHE A 518 4.30 -6.15 7.03
N ALA A 519 5.22 -6.89 7.67
CA ALA A 519 6.57 -6.40 7.90
C ALA A 519 7.58 -7.55 7.92
N GLN A 520 8.70 -7.36 7.27
CA GLN A 520 9.80 -8.33 7.27
C GLN A 520 10.70 -8.20 8.50
N VAL A 521 11.42 -9.28 8.82
CA VAL A 521 12.38 -9.32 9.93
C VAL A 521 13.84 -9.24 9.48
N VAL A 522 14.09 -9.18 8.17
CA VAL A 522 15.42 -9.04 7.54
C VAL A 522 15.40 -7.93 6.47
N GLU A 523 16.49 -7.19 6.31
CA GLU A 523 16.69 -6.18 5.24
C GLU A 523 17.95 -6.54 4.47
N LEU A 524 17.85 -7.35 3.41
CA LEU A 524 18.95 -7.59 2.49
C LEU A 524 18.87 -6.62 1.30
N ASP A 525 20.02 -6.25 0.76
CA ASP A 525 20.09 -5.44 -0.47
C ASP A 525 19.83 -6.26 -1.74
N GLN A 526 19.98 -7.59 -1.67
CA GLN A 526 19.75 -8.54 -2.76
C GLN A 526 19.27 -9.89 -2.20
N LEU A 527 18.55 -10.65 -3.02
CA LEU A 527 18.10 -12.00 -2.66
C LEU A 527 19.27 -12.98 -2.67
N ILE A 528 19.34 -13.84 -1.66
CA ILE A 528 20.23 -15.00 -1.66
C ILE A 528 19.47 -16.17 -2.28
N MET A 529 20.06 -16.79 -3.30
CA MET A 529 19.45 -17.89 -4.06
C MET A 529 20.01 -19.24 -3.62
N ALA A 530 19.16 -20.27 -3.61
CA ALA A 530 19.56 -21.65 -3.35
C ALA A 530 20.03 -22.33 -4.64
N GLY A 531 21.09 -23.15 -4.53
CA GLY A 531 21.60 -23.99 -5.64
C GLY A 531 22.92 -23.49 -6.22
N LYS A 532 23.13 -23.78 -7.51
CA LYS A 532 24.33 -23.43 -8.30
C LYS A 532 23.93 -22.57 -9.50
N LEU A 533 24.88 -21.78 -10.04
CA LEU A 533 24.62 -20.92 -11.20
C LEU A 533 24.23 -21.73 -12.47
N THR A 534 24.60 -23.01 -12.50
CA THR A 534 24.20 -23.96 -13.55
C THR A 534 22.74 -24.39 -13.45
N ASP A 535 22.13 -24.26 -12.27
CA ASP A 535 20.77 -24.70 -12.03
C ASP A 535 19.81 -23.65 -12.61
N LEU A 536 18.90 -24.09 -13.49
CA LEU A 536 17.91 -23.22 -14.14
C LEU A 536 16.61 -23.12 -13.35
N ARG A 537 16.25 -24.19 -12.66
CA ARG A 537 15.24 -24.19 -11.62
C ARG A 537 15.91 -23.81 -10.30
N MET A 538 15.54 -22.66 -9.75
CA MET A 538 16.11 -22.14 -8.52
C MET A 538 15.02 -21.67 -7.58
N SER A 539 15.31 -21.68 -6.29
CA SER A 539 14.46 -21.09 -5.25
C SER A 539 15.26 -20.01 -4.53
N VAL A 540 14.56 -19.09 -3.87
CA VAL A 540 15.22 -18.23 -2.86
C VAL A 540 15.70 -19.12 -1.71
N ALA A 541 16.89 -18.84 -1.20
CA ALA A 541 17.43 -19.58 -0.06
C ALA A 541 16.56 -19.37 1.19
N PRO A 542 16.49 -20.37 2.09
CA PRO A 542 15.84 -20.18 3.38
C PRO A 542 16.40 -18.95 4.09
N THR A 543 15.52 -18.12 4.64
CA THR A 543 15.93 -16.88 5.30
C THR A 543 16.69 -17.18 6.58
N GLU A 544 17.91 -16.66 6.67
CA GLU A 544 18.69 -16.70 7.90
C GLU A 544 18.14 -15.68 8.90
N MET A 545 17.57 -16.17 10.01
CA MET A 545 17.01 -15.31 11.05
C MET A 545 18.12 -14.55 11.78
N PRO A 546 18.06 -13.21 11.86
CA PRO A 546 19.01 -12.45 12.66
C PRO A 546 18.79 -12.72 14.16
N LEU A 547 19.78 -12.40 14.98
CA LEU A 547 19.63 -12.53 16.45
C LEU A 547 18.60 -11.55 17.03
N GLN A 548 18.42 -10.39 16.38
CA GLN A 548 17.51 -9.32 16.77
C GLN A 548 17.10 -8.51 15.54
N MET A 549 15.91 -7.93 15.57
CA MET A 549 15.49 -7.01 14.51
C MET A 549 16.32 -5.72 14.55
N SER A 550 16.66 -5.21 13.37
CA SER A 550 17.36 -3.93 13.24
C SER A 550 16.51 -2.78 13.80
N ASN A 551 17.16 -1.71 14.26
CA ASN A 551 16.45 -0.50 14.68
C ASN A 551 15.65 0.13 13.52
N SER A 552 16.12 -0.03 12.28
CA SER A 552 15.41 0.43 11.07
C SER A 552 14.11 -0.33 10.90
N LEU A 553 14.15 -1.67 10.93
CA LEU A 553 12.98 -2.53 10.82
C LEU A 553 11.95 -2.25 11.90
N LYS A 554 12.38 -2.19 13.16
CA LYS A 554 11.46 -1.87 14.25
C LYS A 554 10.83 -0.48 14.07
N ALA A 555 11.57 0.52 13.55
CA ALA A 555 11.01 1.84 13.24
C ALA A 555 9.97 1.75 12.10
N THR A 556 10.24 0.92 11.10
CA THR A 556 9.28 0.60 10.03
C THR A 556 8.03 -0.07 10.57
N VAL A 557 8.16 -1.11 11.40
CA VAL A 557 7.01 -1.77 12.07
C VAL A 557 6.21 -0.76 12.89
N THR A 558 6.85 0.14 13.63
CA THR A 558 6.14 1.19 14.39
C THR A 558 5.47 2.22 13.48
N HIS A 559 6.09 2.60 12.37
CA HIS A 559 5.52 3.51 11.37
C HIS A 559 4.25 2.90 10.77
N GLU A 560 4.33 1.66 10.28
CA GLU A 560 3.16 1.00 9.69
C GLU A 560 2.04 0.78 10.73
N LEU A 561 2.39 0.44 11.97
CA LEU A 561 1.42 0.28 13.05
C LEU A 561 0.67 1.58 13.37
N CYS A 562 1.30 2.74 13.17
CA CYS A 562 0.65 4.03 13.39
C CYS A 562 -0.50 4.29 12.41
N HIS A 563 -0.50 3.67 11.22
CA HIS A 563 -1.61 3.79 10.26
C HIS A 563 -2.90 3.18 10.78
N SER A 564 -2.85 2.05 11.52
CA SER A 564 -4.02 1.45 12.19
C SER A 564 -4.66 2.39 13.23
N PHE A 565 -3.94 3.44 13.63
CA PHE A 565 -4.42 4.47 14.56
C PHE A 565 -4.64 5.83 13.87
N GLY A 566 -5.01 5.84 12.59
CA GLY A 566 -5.42 7.06 11.89
C GLY A 566 -4.30 8.10 11.79
N LEU A 567 -3.05 7.66 11.62
CA LEU A 567 -1.95 8.53 11.23
C LEU A 567 -1.65 8.30 9.76
N GLY A 568 -1.51 9.39 8.99
CA GLY A 568 -1.15 9.34 7.58
C GLY A 568 0.33 9.58 7.36
N ASP A 569 0.81 9.24 6.17
CA ASP A 569 2.17 9.51 5.72
C ASP A 569 2.44 11.01 5.62
N GLU A 570 3.46 11.49 6.33
CA GLU A 570 3.90 12.89 6.28
C GLU A 570 5.00 13.12 5.24
N TYR A 571 5.42 12.08 4.52
CA TYR A 571 6.38 12.19 3.43
C TYR A 571 5.70 12.30 2.07
N ALA A 572 6.42 12.94 1.16
CA ALA A 572 6.09 13.02 -0.24
C ALA A 572 6.93 12.01 -1.04
N THR A 573 6.50 11.69 -2.26
CA THR A 573 7.28 10.90 -3.21
C THR A 573 8.64 11.56 -3.44
N ARG A 574 9.69 10.75 -3.63
CA ARG A 574 11.02 11.28 -3.92
C ARG A 574 10.99 12.08 -5.22
N PRO A 575 11.35 13.37 -5.21
CA PRO A 575 11.21 14.19 -6.42
C PRO A 575 12.34 13.95 -7.43
N PRO A 576 12.06 14.00 -8.74
CA PRO A 576 13.08 14.16 -9.77
C PRO A 576 13.99 15.35 -9.45
N LYS A 577 15.31 15.20 -9.67
CA LYS A 577 16.31 16.23 -9.34
C LYS A 577 15.97 17.60 -9.95
N LYS A 578 15.36 17.64 -11.14
CA LYS A 578 14.95 18.87 -11.86
C LYS A 578 13.87 19.68 -11.13
N PHE A 579 13.03 19.03 -10.32
CA PHE A 579 11.94 19.66 -9.59
C PHE A 579 12.33 20.06 -8.17
N ASN A 580 13.46 19.57 -7.64
CA ASN A 580 13.88 19.91 -6.29
C ASN A 580 14.03 21.44 -6.11
N LYS A 581 13.40 21.97 -5.06
CA LYS A 581 13.27 23.39 -4.69
C LYS A 581 12.49 24.24 -5.69
N LYS A 582 11.77 23.63 -6.63
CA LYS A 582 10.85 24.35 -7.51
C LYS A 582 9.49 24.54 -6.83
N PRO A 583 8.79 25.64 -7.10
CA PRO A 583 7.43 25.84 -6.62
C PRO A 583 6.51 24.75 -7.17
N VAL A 584 5.63 24.23 -6.32
CA VAL A 584 4.70 23.15 -6.71
C VAL A 584 3.72 23.60 -7.80
N ASP A 585 3.36 24.88 -7.82
CA ASP A 585 2.45 25.47 -8.81
C ASP A 585 3.15 25.79 -10.16
N ASP A 586 4.48 25.71 -10.22
CA ASP A 586 5.27 26.04 -11.42
C ASP A 586 5.70 24.79 -12.21
N ILE A 587 5.24 23.59 -11.82
CA ILE A 587 5.68 22.32 -12.40
C ILE A 587 4.50 21.39 -12.71
N THR A 588 4.62 20.63 -13.80
CA THR A 588 3.73 19.54 -14.18
C THR A 588 4.34 18.22 -13.72
N TRP A 589 3.99 17.80 -12.50
CA TRP A 589 4.37 16.52 -11.92
C TRP A 589 3.25 16.05 -10.98
N ASP A 590 2.76 14.83 -11.15
CA ASP A 590 1.55 14.34 -10.46
C ASP A 590 1.66 14.41 -8.93
N PHE A 591 2.86 14.24 -8.39
CA PHE A 591 3.12 14.32 -6.95
C PHE A 591 3.41 15.74 -6.45
N ALA A 592 3.32 16.76 -7.31
CA ALA A 592 3.51 18.14 -6.91
C ALA A 592 2.34 18.67 -6.07
N ILE A 593 1.09 18.42 -6.50
CA ILE A 593 -0.12 19.00 -5.90
C ILE A 593 -1.10 17.89 -5.53
N TYR A 594 -1.53 17.87 -4.27
CA TYR A 594 -2.62 16.98 -3.82
C TYR A 594 -3.96 17.35 -4.50
N PRO A 595 -4.55 16.47 -5.31
CA PRO A 595 -5.69 16.84 -6.14
C PRO A 595 -7.04 16.50 -5.48
N SER A 596 -7.08 15.51 -4.58
CA SER A 596 -8.32 14.96 -4.02
C SER A 596 -9.04 15.89 -3.03
N GLN A 597 -10.21 15.46 -2.56
CA GLN A 597 -11.04 16.23 -1.64
C GLN A 597 -10.43 16.29 -0.22
N PRO A 598 -10.72 17.36 0.56
CA PRO A 598 -10.25 17.49 1.93
C PRO A 598 -10.76 16.38 2.87
N SER A 599 -11.98 15.91 2.67
CA SER A 599 -12.65 14.88 3.49
C SER A 599 -11.85 13.58 3.59
N VAL A 600 -11.15 13.21 2.52
CA VAL A 600 -10.24 12.05 2.47
C VAL A 600 -9.16 12.12 3.55
N LEU A 601 -8.71 13.31 3.93
CA LEU A 601 -7.66 13.50 4.94
C LEU A 601 -8.21 13.58 6.37
N ASP A 602 -9.53 13.54 6.56
CA ASP A 602 -10.15 13.61 7.90
C ASP A 602 -9.76 12.42 8.77
N ILE A 603 -9.56 11.27 8.12
CA ILE A 603 -9.17 10.01 8.74
C ILE A 603 -7.79 10.09 9.42
N TYR A 604 -6.95 11.02 8.96
CA TYR A 604 -5.58 11.18 9.44
C TYR A 604 -5.48 12.32 10.47
N GLY A 605 -5.12 12.02 11.72
CA GLY A 605 -4.96 13.03 12.77
C GLY A 605 -3.83 14.04 12.51
N ASN A 606 -2.90 13.73 11.61
CA ASN A 606 -1.70 14.51 11.31
C ASN A 606 -1.62 15.07 9.89
N LEU A 607 -2.66 14.91 9.06
CA LEU A 607 -2.72 15.49 7.72
C LEU A 607 -3.94 16.43 7.59
N GLN A 608 -3.78 17.48 6.80
CA GLN A 608 -4.85 18.44 6.50
C GLN A 608 -4.68 19.01 5.08
N ALA A 609 -5.77 19.14 4.33
CA ALA A 609 -5.71 19.75 3.00
C ALA A 609 -5.53 21.28 3.10
N LYS A 610 -4.82 21.87 2.14
CA LYS A 610 -4.71 23.34 2.01
C LYS A 610 -6.07 24.02 1.84
N LYS A 611 -6.99 23.36 1.13
CA LYS A 611 -8.36 23.84 0.88
C LYS A 611 -9.10 24.15 2.20
N ASP A 612 -8.91 23.34 3.25
CA ASP A 612 -9.51 23.55 4.57
C ASP A 612 -9.02 24.83 5.28
N LEU A 613 -7.85 25.33 4.90
CA LEU A 613 -7.22 26.49 5.53
C LEU A 613 -7.43 27.78 4.76
N ARG A 614 -8.25 27.81 3.70
CA ARG A 614 -8.46 29.05 2.94
C ARG A 614 -9.24 30.07 3.77
N LYS A 615 -8.75 31.32 3.83
CA LYS A 615 -9.49 32.46 4.41
C LYS A 615 -10.77 32.74 3.63
N ASN A 616 -10.70 32.66 2.30
CA ASN A 616 -11.85 32.75 1.42
C ASN A 616 -11.90 31.50 0.53
N PRO A 617 -12.86 30.58 0.76
CA PRO A 617 -12.97 29.34 -0.01
C PRO A 617 -13.07 29.57 -1.53
N SER A 618 -13.67 30.68 -1.95
CA SER A 618 -13.85 31.06 -3.36
C SER A 618 -12.61 31.64 -4.04
N ASN A 619 -11.53 31.91 -3.29
CA ASN A 619 -10.29 32.48 -3.83
C ASN A 619 -9.11 31.55 -3.58
N ALA A 620 -8.63 30.90 -4.64
CA ALA A 620 -7.50 29.97 -4.61
C ALA A 620 -6.19 30.61 -4.10
N ASN A 621 -6.03 31.92 -4.25
CA ASN A 621 -4.86 32.68 -3.81
C ASN A 621 -5.00 33.28 -2.40
N SER A 622 -6.09 32.94 -1.68
CA SER A 622 -6.21 33.41 -0.30
C SER A 622 -5.17 32.72 0.59
N GLY A 623 -4.47 33.52 1.39
CA GLY A 623 -3.52 33.00 2.37
C GLY A 623 -4.18 32.06 3.37
N ILE A 624 -3.35 31.26 4.03
CA ILE A 624 -3.77 30.30 5.06
C ILE A 624 -4.40 31.03 6.26
N ASP A 625 -5.53 30.55 6.72
CA ASP A 625 -6.15 30.87 7.99
C ASP A 625 -5.59 29.94 9.07
N ALA A 626 -4.59 30.44 9.79
CA ALA A 626 -3.95 29.68 10.86
C ALA A 626 -4.95 29.26 11.96
N LEU A 627 -6.10 29.92 12.09
CA LEU A 627 -7.10 29.54 13.09
C LEU A 627 -7.81 28.22 12.75
N LYS A 628 -7.83 27.85 11.46
CA LYS A 628 -8.42 26.60 10.93
C LYS A 628 -7.47 25.40 10.98
N ILE A 629 -6.25 25.53 11.52
CA ILE A 629 -5.30 24.41 11.63
C ILE A 629 -5.90 23.26 12.46
N LYS A 630 -5.97 22.05 11.88
CA LYS A 630 -6.62 20.86 12.44
C LYS A 630 -6.12 20.49 13.84
N TRP A 631 -4.80 20.52 14.05
CA TRP A 631 -4.16 20.13 15.31
C TRP A 631 -4.05 21.23 16.37
N ARG A 632 -4.86 22.30 16.30
CA ARG A 632 -5.06 23.26 17.40
C ARG A 632 -5.89 22.68 18.54
N TYR A 633 -5.49 21.51 19.05
CA TYR A 633 -6.11 20.92 20.22
C TYR A 633 -5.58 21.58 21.48
N HIS A 634 -6.46 21.78 22.46
CA HIS A 634 -6.02 22.12 23.81
C HIS A 634 -5.03 21.07 24.30
N ARG A 635 -3.96 21.55 24.94
CA ARG A 635 -3.16 20.74 25.85
C ARG A 635 -4.02 20.40 27.06
N ILE A 636 -3.96 19.15 27.52
CA ILE A 636 -4.91 18.61 28.49
C ILE A 636 -4.17 18.20 29.76
N GLN A 637 -4.56 18.77 30.90
CA GLN A 637 -4.01 18.42 32.22
C GLN A 637 -4.68 17.17 32.79
N LYS A 638 -6.00 17.10 32.67
CA LYS A 638 -6.84 16.05 33.26
C LYS A 638 -7.88 15.65 32.26
N CYS A 639 -8.16 14.36 32.16
CA CYS A 639 -9.16 13.81 31.26
C CYS A 639 -9.91 12.68 31.96
N GLY A 640 -11.18 12.51 31.62
CA GLY A 640 -12.02 11.37 31.94
C GLY A 640 -12.91 11.00 30.75
N LEU A 641 -13.23 9.71 30.65
CA LEU A 641 -14.14 9.17 29.63
C LEU A 641 -15.57 9.20 30.16
N VAL A 642 -16.47 9.78 29.39
CA VAL A 642 -17.89 9.90 29.73
C VAL A 642 -18.60 8.62 29.28
N SER A 643 -19.32 7.97 30.18
CA SER A 643 -20.14 6.80 29.89
C SER A 643 -21.59 7.17 29.62
N THR A 644 -22.11 8.19 30.30
CA THR A 644 -23.47 8.71 30.08
C THR A 644 -23.49 10.22 30.27
N ILE A 645 -24.41 10.87 29.57
CA ILE A 645 -24.68 12.30 29.64
C ILE A 645 -26.18 12.54 29.74
N ALA A 646 -26.57 13.50 30.58
CA ALA A 646 -27.93 14.00 30.69
C ALA A 646 -27.91 15.52 30.81
N VAL A 647 -28.67 16.21 29.97
CA VAL A 647 -28.72 17.68 29.93
C VAL A 647 -30.11 18.14 30.38
N HIS A 648 -30.15 18.99 31.40
CA HIS A 648 -31.36 19.63 31.89
C HIS A 648 -31.11 21.13 32.06
N GLN A 649 -31.69 21.93 31.15
CA GLN A 649 -31.44 23.38 31.08
C GLN A 649 -29.94 23.67 31.02
N ASN A 650 -29.41 24.49 31.93
CA ASN A 650 -27.98 24.86 31.97
C ASN A 650 -27.15 23.90 32.85
N THR A 651 -27.68 22.73 33.19
CA THR A 651 -26.96 21.71 33.97
C THR A 651 -26.72 20.47 33.12
N VAL A 652 -25.46 20.03 33.07
CA VAL A 652 -25.05 18.77 32.44
C VAL A 652 -24.65 17.81 33.54
N SER A 653 -25.27 16.63 33.59
CA SER A 653 -24.88 15.54 34.48
C SER A 653 -24.16 14.47 33.66
N LEU A 654 -22.97 14.08 34.11
CA LEU A 654 -22.15 13.06 33.48
C LEU A 654 -21.92 11.91 34.44
N THR A 655 -21.82 10.70 33.90
CA THR A 655 -21.15 9.59 34.58
C THR A 655 -19.82 9.31 33.87
N LEU A 656 -18.75 9.11 34.63
CA LEU A 656 -17.44 8.75 34.08
C LEU A 656 -17.18 7.26 34.20
N GLN A 657 -16.36 6.70 33.30
CA GLN A 657 -16.09 5.26 33.24
C GLN A 657 -15.44 4.69 34.51
N ASN A 658 -14.68 5.47 35.29
CA ASN A 658 -14.18 5.01 36.58
C ASN A 658 -13.93 6.15 37.60
N GLN A 659 -13.93 5.79 38.89
CA GLN A 659 -13.70 6.71 40.02
C GLN A 659 -12.34 7.41 39.99
N VAL A 660 -11.29 6.77 39.48
CA VAL A 660 -9.95 7.34 39.43
C VAL A 660 -9.93 8.55 38.49
N GLN A 661 -10.62 8.47 37.35
CA GLN A 661 -10.78 9.60 36.42
C GLN A 661 -11.53 10.74 37.10
N LEU A 662 -12.65 10.43 37.77
CA LEU A 662 -13.48 11.43 38.45
C LEU A 662 -12.74 12.14 39.58
N SER A 663 -11.93 11.42 40.36
CA SER A 663 -11.14 11.96 41.49
C SER A 663 -10.14 13.05 41.07
N ARG A 664 -9.86 13.18 39.77
CA ARG A 664 -9.00 14.23 39.24
C ARG A 664 -9.72 15.57 39.21
N PHE A 665 -11.06 15.60 39.17
CA PHE A 665 -11.85 16.82 39.09
C PHE A 665 -12.31 17.26 40.49
N SER A 666 -12.61 18.55 40.61
CA SER A 666 -13.13 19.14 41.86
C SER A 666 -14.08 20.27 41.52
N THR A 667 -15.03 20.55 42.40
CA THR A 667 -15.92 21.71 42.28
C THR A 667 -15.11 23.00 42.03
N GLY A 668 -15.60 23.83 41.12
CA GLY A 668 -14.95 25.05 40.65
C GLY A 668 -13.89 24.83 39.56
N ASN A 669 -13.57 23.59 39.17
CA ASN A 669 -12.74 23.36 37.99
C ASN A 669 -13.48 23.79 36.72
N THR A 670 -12.76 24.39 35.79
CA THR A 670 -13.24 24.66 34.42
C THR A 670 -12.86 23.50 33.51
N VAL A 671 -13.80 23.04 32.68
CA VAL A 671 -13.64 21.88 31.82
C VAL A 671 -14.31 22.08 30.47
N PHE A 672 -13.91 21.26 29.51
CA PHE A 672 -14.57 21.10 28.21
C PHE A 672 -15.11 19.69 28.06
N LEU A 673 -16.21 19.56 27.34
CA LEU A 673 -16.60 18.30 26.70
C LEU A 673 -16.02 18.27 25.30
N ARG A 674 -15.50 17.11 24.88
CA ARG A 674 -15.19 16.85 23.48
C ARG A 674 -15.79 15.52 23.07
N LYS A 675 -16.70 15.57 22.11
CA LYS A 675 -17.26 14.36 21.49
C LYS A 675 -16.30 13.84 20.45
N ARG A 676 -16.36 12.54 20.24
CA ARG A 676 -15.55 11.85 19.26
C ARG A 676 -16.39 10.76 18.61
N GLN A 677 -16.23 10.58 17.31
CA GLN A 677 -16.89 9.48 16.58
C GLN A 677 -15.92 8.32 16.48
N LEU A 678 -16.33 7.11 16.82
CA LEU A 678 -15.69 5.91 16.29
C LEU A 678 -16.02 5.93 14.80
N LYS A 679 -15.03 6.03 13.91
CA LYS A 679 -15.35 6.11 12.48
C LYS A 679 -16.08 4.84 12.06
N GLU A 680 -17.16 5.06 11.31
CA GLU A 680 -17.78 4.09 10.44
C GLU A 680 -16.92 3.91 9.18
N ASN A 681 -17.15 2.81 8.44
CA ASN A 681 -16.52 2.58 7.15
C ASN A 681 -16.79 3.79 6.25
N ILE A 682 -15.75 4.54 5.89
CA ILE A 682 -15.86 5.50 4.78
C ILE A 682 -15.74 4.66 3.53
N TYR A 683 -16.82 4.59 2.77
CA TYR A 683 -16.77 4.03 1.43
C TYR A 683 -16.42 5.14 0.46
N LEU A 684 -15.38 4.90 -0.33
CA LEU A 684 -14.98 5.75 -1.42
C LEU A 684 -15.40 5.09 -2.70
N LEU A 685 -16.10 5.84 -3.54
CA LEU A 685 -16.19 5.57 -4.96
C LEU A 685 -14.98 6.23 -5.61
N VAL A 686 -13.95 5.44 -5.87
CA VAL A 686 -12.74 5.89 -6.54
C VAL A 686 -12.95 5.74 -8.03
N SER A 687 -12.99 6.86 -8.74
CA SER A 687 -12.97 6.85 -10.20
C SER A 687 -11.58 7.23 -10.69
N SER A 688 -11.04 6.44 -11.60
CA SER A 688 -9.97 6.90 -12.48
C SER A 688 -10.55 7.98 -13.41
N THR A 689 -9.84 9.10 -13.56
CA THR A 689 -10.19 10.15 -14.54
C THR A 689 -8.91 10.64 -15.21
N ASP A 690 -9.05 11.13 -16.44
CA ASP A 690 -7.94 11.57 -17.29
C ASP A 690 -7.09 12.66 -16.62
N ALA A 691 -7.72 13.52 -15.81
CA ALA A 691 -7.10 14.65 -15.09
C ALA A 691 -6.34 14.28 -13.81
N ASN A 692 -6.63 13.11 -13.24
CA ASN A 692 -6.25 12.81 -11.88
C ASN A 692 -6.33 11.29 -11.66
N PRO A 693 -5.20 10.61 -11.36
CA PRO A 693 -5.15 9.15 -11.35
C PRO A 693 -6.16 8.51 -10.38
N PHE A 694 -6.62 9.26 -9.36
CA PHE A 694 -7.72 8.82 -8.49
C PHE A 694 -8.57 10.03 -8.04
N VAL A 695 -9.82 10.09 -8.51
CA VAL A 695 -10.86 10.95 -7.94
C VAL A 695 -11.65 10.13 -6.92
N GLU A 696 -11.33 10.34 -5.65
CA GLU A 696 -12.02 9.71 -4.53
C GLU A 696 -13.31 10.48 -4.21
N ASN A 697 -14.48 9.87 -4.44
CA ASN A 697 -15.77 10.41 -4.05
C ASN A 697 -16.32 9.68 -2.84
N THR A 698 -16.58 10.39 -1.74
CA THR A 698 -17.15 9.75 -0.55
C THR A 698 -18.62 9.36 -0.79
N ILE A 699 -18.94 8.10 -0.54
CA ILE A 699 -20.30 7.58 -0.52
C ILE A 699 -20.91 7.92 0.84
N VAL A 700 -22.02 8.67 0.83
CA VAL A 700 -22.75 9.10 2.04
C VAL A 700 -23.97 8.23 2.32
N HIS A 701 -24.46 7.47 1.33
CA HIS A 701 -25.53 6.49 1.51
C HIS A 701 -25.42 5.36 0.48
N PRO A 702 -25.75 4.09 0.80
CA PRO A 702 -26.08 3.60 2.14
C PRO A 702 -24.89 3.78 3.09
N GLU A 703 -25.18 3.87 4.40
CA GLU A 703 -24.16 3.93 5.47
C GLU A 703 -23.28 2.67 5.50
N TRP A 704 -23.69 1.62 4.78
CA TRP A 704 -22.96 0.37 4.65
C TRP A 704 -23.04 -0.19 3.22
N ILE A 705 -21.91 -0.66 2.70
CA ILE A 705 -21.79 -1.29 1.39
C ILE A 705 -21.21 -2.69 1.58
N SER A 706 -21.92 -3.69 1.05
CA SER A 706 -21.46 -5.08 1.07
C SER A 706 -20.15 -5.25 0.31
N SER A 707 -19.25 -6.06 0.84
CA SER A 707 -17.94 -6.39 0.29
C SER A 707 -17.97 -6.97 -1.11
N ARG A 708 -19.11 -7.55 -1.53
CA ARG A 708 -19.35 -7.98 -2.91
C ARG A 708 -19.27 -6.84 -3.94
N PHE A 709 -19.35 -5.59 -3.48
CA PHE A 709 -19.19 -4.39 -4.29
C PHE A 709 -17.78 -3.77 -4.16
N PHE A 710 -16.90 -4.30 -3.31
CA PHE A 710 -15.52 -3.83 -3.22
C PHE A 710 -14.70 -4.27 -4.44
N GLY A 711 -13.78 -3.41 -4.86
CA GLY A 711 -13.05 -3.57 -6.12
C GLY A 711 -13.82 -2.98 -7.30
N ARG A 712 -13.55 -3.48 -8.52
CA ARG A 712 -14.06 -2.91 -9.78
C ARG A 712 -15.60 -3.01 -9.87
N ALA A 713 -16.21 -1.90 -10.25
CA ALA A 713 -17.63 -1.74 -10.53
C ALA A 713 -17.81 -0.78 -11.71
N GLN A 714 -19.00 -0.78 -12.32
CA GLN A 714 -19.32 0.10 -13.45
C GLN A 714 -20.53 0.97 -13.14
N ILE A 715 -20.46 2.27 -13.43
CA ILE A 715 -21.60 3.16 -13.30
C ILE A 715 -22.64 2.81 -14.38
N THR A 716 -23.86 2.48 -13.98
CA THR A 716 -24.98 2.16 -14.87
C THR A 716 -26.01 3.29 -14.96
N ALA A 717 -26.02 4.21 -14.00
CA ALA A 717 -26.86 5.40 -14.02
C ALA A 717 -26.24 6.52 -13.17
N VAL A 718 -26.48 7.76 -13.59
CA VAL A 718 -26.02 8.99 -12.91
C VAL A 718 -27.25 9.89 -12.70
N ASP A 719 -27.52 10.28 -11.46
CA ASP A 719 -28.61 11.17 -11.05
C ASP A 719 -28.03 12.40 -10.33
N VAL A 720 -27.63 13.38 -11.15
CA VAL A 720 -27.00 14.63 -10.70
C VAL A 720 -27.87 15.41 -9.71
N PRO A 721 -29.20 15.61 -9.92
CA PRO A 721 -30.05 16.32 -8.95
C PRO A 721 -30.06 15.75 -7.53
N ASN A 722 -29.83 14.44 -7.37
CA ASN A 722 -29.87 13.76 -6.09
C ASN A 722 -28.48 13.31 -5.61
N ASP A 723 -27.41 13.69 -6.32
CA ASP A 723 -26.05 13.22 -6.06
C ASP A 723 -25.96 11.68 -5.96
N GLN A 724 -26.71 10.97 -6.81
CA GLN A 724 -26.75 9.51 -6.82
C GLN A 724 -26.07 8.92 -8.05
N VAL A 725 -25.42 7.77 -7.87
CA VAL A 725 -24.98 6.91 -8.96
C VAL A 725 -25.41 5.47 -8.69
N THR A 726 -25.82 4.77 -9.74
CA THR A 726 -26.05 3.33 -9.66
C THR A 726 -24.85 2.62 -10.24
N ILE A 727 -24.26 1.71 -9.48
CA ILE A 727 -23.08 0.95 -9.86
C ILE A 727 -23.42 -0.54 -9.97
N ARG A 728 -22.69 -1.25 -10.83
CA ARG A 728 -22.78 -2.70 -11.03
C ARG A 728 -21.46 -3.34 -10.64
N SER A 729 -21.48 -4.25 -9.68
CA SER A 729 -20.27 -5.00 -9.27
C SER A 729 -19.75 -5.86 -10.43
N ALA A 730 -18.45 -5.79 -10.72
CA ALA A 730 -17.83 -6.67 -11.71
C ALA A 730 -17.84 -8.15 -11.26
N ARG A 731 -17.76 -8.39 -9.94
CA ARG A 731 -17.69 -9.75 -9.35
C ARG A 731 -19.02 -10.49 -9.41
N THR A 732 -20.13 -9.80 -9.14
CA THR A 732 -21.44 -10.44 -8.97
C THR A 732 -22.48 -10.00 -9.98
N SER A 733 -22.17 -9.01 -10.83
CA SER A 733 -23.12 -8.38 -11.75
C SER A 733 -24.37 -7.78 -11.07
N THR A 734 -24.34 -7.58 -9.74
CA THR A 734 -25.45 -6.96 -9.00
C THR A 734 -25.33 -5.44 -8.97
N ASN A 735 -26.47 -4.74 -8.94
CA ASN A 735 -26.51 -3.27 -8.88
C ASN A 735 -26.66 -2.73 -7.44
N LEU A 736 -26.08 -1.56 -7.18
CA LEU A 736 -26.24 -0.77 -5.95
C LEU A 736 -26.36 0.71 -6.31
N THR A 737 -27.38 1.39 -5.81
CA THR A 737 -27.45 2.86 -5.89
C THR A 737 -26.81 3.46 -4.65
N VAL A 738 -25.81 4.31 -4.87
CA VAL A 738 -25.12 5.04 -3.82
C VAL A 738 -25.38 6.53 -3.99
N THR A 739 -25.51 7.25 -2.87
CA THR A 739 -25.49 8.72 -2.83
C THR A 739 -24.07 9.15 -2.48
N LEU A 740 -23.51 10.07 -3.25
CA LEU A 740 -22.19 10.64 -3.04
C LEU A 740 -22.29 11.98 -2.31
N GLN A 741 -21.16 12.54 -1.91
CA GLN A 741 -21.14 13.90 -1.40
C GLN A 741 -21.70 14.90 -2.42
N PRO A 742 -22.38 15.98 -1.97
CA PRO A 742 -22.98 16.94 -2.88
C PRO A 742 -22.02 17.51 -3.91
N GLY A 743 -22.39 17.43 -5.19
CA GLY A 743 -21.62 17.90 -6.33
C GLY A 743 -20.58 16.91 -6.87
N SER A 744 -20.32 15.79 -6.18
CA SER A 744 -19.35 14.76 -6.62
C SER A 744 -19.78 14.07 -7.92
N VAL A 745 -21.09 13.93 -8.14
CA VAL A 745 -21.64 13.21 -9.30
C VAL A 745 -21.39 13.92 -10.62
N ASN A 746 -21.11 15.23 -10.62
CA ASN A 746 -20.85 16.00 -11.84
C ASN A 746 -19.59 15.56 -12.60
N THR A 747 -18.72 14.81 -11.95
CA THR A 747 -17.47 14.29 -12.54
C THR A 747 -17.59 12.85 -13.03
N LEU A 748 -18.79 12.27 -12.92
CA LEU A 748 -19.04 10.86 -13.19
C LEU A 748 -19.93 10.64 -14.41
N SER A 749 -19.62 9.60 -15.17
CA SER A 749 -20.32 9.26 -16.41
C SER A 749 -20.91 7.85 -16.35
N VAL A 750 -21.99 7.62 -17.09
CA VAL A 750 -22.51 6.25 -17.29
C VAL A 750 -21.47 5.45 -18.06
N ARG A 751 -21.32 4.16 -17.74
CA ARG A 751 -20.29 3.21 -18.18
C ARG A 751 -18.90 3.38 -17.56
N GLN A 752 -18.65 4.47 -16.84
CA GLN A 752 -17.38 4.69 -16.18
C GLN A 752 -17.04 3.55 -15.21
N THR A 753 -15.80 3.08 -15.27
CA THR A 753 -15.25 2.15 -14.28
C THR A 753 -14.91 2.87 -12.98
N VAL A 754 -15.33 2.28 -11.87
CA VAL A 754 -15.11 2.81 -10.51
C VAL A 754 -14.73 1.68 -9.57
N PHE A 755 -13.98 2.01 -8.53
CA PHE A 755 -13.65 1.10 -7.44
C PHE A 755 -14.42 1.53 -6.20
N ILE A 756 -15.03 0.57 -5.50
CA ILE A 756 -15.41 0.84 -4.12
C ILE A 756 -14.29 0.38 -3.22
N GLU A 757 -13.72 1.34 -2.52
CA GLU A 757 -12.78 1.09 -1.45
C GLU A 757 -13.48 1.35 -0.11
N THR A 758 -13.23 0.46 0.85
CA THR A 758 -13.52 0.78 2.25
C THR A 758 -12.27 1.32 2.89
N GLN A 759 -12.33 2.54 3.40
CA GLN A 759 -11.39 3.03 4.38
C GLN A 759 -11.99 2.75 5.76
N SER A 760 -12.01 1.46 6.11
CA SER A 760 -12.15 1.01 7.49
C SER A 760 -10.92 1.52 8.22
N THR A 761 -11.15 2.53 9.03
CA THR A 761 -10.25 2.85 10.11
C THR A 761 -11.22 3.06 11.27
N ASN A 762 -11.04 2.39 12.40
CA ASN A 762 -11.78 2.69 13.64
C ASN A 762 -11.19 3.84 14.51
N PRO A 763 -10.41 4.85 14.02
CA PRO A 763 -9.98 5.91 14.89
C PRO A 763 -11.17 6.72 15.37
N VAL A 764 -10.97 7.26 16.54
CA VAL A 764 -11.88 8.10 17.29
C VAL A 764 -11.63 9.55 16.85
N HIS A 765 -12.42 10.05 15.90
CA HIS A 765 -12.25 11.36 15.27
C HIS A 765 -12.84 12.48 16.12
N THR A 766 -12.21 13.66 16.05
CA THR A 766 -12.65 14.86 16.79
C THR A 766 -13.10 16.00 15.87
N ILE A 767 -13.10 15.73 14.57
CA ILE A 767 -13.51 16.66 13.52
C ILE A 767 -14.74 16.07 12.85
N PHE A 768 -15.74 16.94 12.66
CA PHE A 768 -17.02 16.62 12.06
C PHE A 768 -17.17 17.52 10.84
N ARG A 769 -17.51 16.95 9.69
CA ARG A 769 -17.91 17.72 8.51
C ARG A 769 -19.42 17.72 8.41
N THR A 770 -19.98 18.91 8.35
CA THR A 770 -21.37 19.15 7.94
C THR A 770 -21.44 19.66 6.50
N ASP A 771 -20.30 20.11 5.95
CA ASP A 771 -20.09 20.57 4.58
C ASP A 771 -18.73 20.03 4.08
N PRO A 772 -18.56 19.67 2.79
CA PRO A 772 -17.28 19.21 2.26
C PRO A 772 -16.09 20.15 2.53
N ASN A 773 -16.33 21.46 2.63
CA ASN A 773 -15.31 22.50 2.80
C ASN A 773 -15.25 23.09 4.22
N GLU A 774 -16.15 22.67 5.12
CA GLU A 774 -16.19 23.17 6.48
C GLU A 774 -16.22 22.03 7.49
N PHE A 775 -15.28 22.10 8.43
CA PHE A 775 -15.19 21.14 9.51
C PHE A 775 -15.28 21.86 10.84
N THR A 776 -15.98 21.25 11.79
CA THR A 776 -16.11 21.73 13.16
C THR A 776 -15.39 20.79 14.12
N ARG A 777 -14.79 21.36 15.16
CA ARG A 777 -14.30 20.60 16.31
C ARG A 777 -15.45 20.44 17.29
N ALA A 778 -15.80 19.20 17.63
CA ALA A 778 -16.88 18.93 18.58
C ALA A 778 -16.47 19.18 20.03
N VAL A 779 -16.22 20.45 20.37
CA VAL A 779 -15.79 20.89 21.70
C VAL A 779 -16.86 21.83 22.26
N SER A 780 -17.24 21.65 23.51
CA SER A 780 -18.21 22.53 24.18
C SER A 780 -17.65 23.93 24.43
N PRO A 781 -18.49 24.90 24.82
CA PRO A 781 -18.03 26.06 25.60
C PRO A 781 -17.32 25.65 26.89
N LEU A 782 -16.68 26.59 27.57
CA LEU A 782 -16.04 26.34 28.87
C LEU A 782 -17.11 26.14 29.95
N LEU A 783 -17.13 24.96 30.57
CA LEU A 783 -18.10 24.58 31.59
C LEU A 783 -17.46 24.63 32.98
N THR A 784 -18.27 24.82 34.03
CA THR A 784 -17.80 24.79 35.43
C THR A 784 -18.31 23.55 36.14
N VAL A 785 -17.41 22.81 36.80
CA VAL A 785 -17.77 21.68 37.66
C VAL A 785 -18.46 22.21 38.92
N THR A 786 -19.73 21.87 39.11
CA THR A 786 -20.53 22.31 40.27
C THR A 786 -20.58 21.25 41.36
N ASP A 787 -20.51 19.97 41.00
CA ASP A 787 -20.57 18.85 41.95
C ASP A 787 -19.78 17.64 41.43
N VAL A 788 -19.17 16.90 42.36
CA VAL A 788 -18.41 15.67 42.08
C VAL A 788 -18.79 14.62 43.13
N ASN A 789 -19.42 13.53 42.70
CA ASN A 789 -19.81 12.43 43.57
C ASN A 789 -19.07 11.14 43.17
N LEU A 790 -18.06 10.78 43.98
CA LEU A 790 -17.25 9.59 43.77
C LEU A 790 -18.03 8.28 43.97
N GLY A 791 -19.05 8.26 44.83
CA GLY A 791 -19.85 7.06 45.10
C GLY A 791 -20.57 6.58 43.86
N ASP A 792 -21.21 7.50 43.14
CA ASP A 792 -22.01 7.20 41.95
C ASP A 792 -21.25 7.42 40.63
N GLN A 793 -19.97 7.80 40.70
CA GLN A 793 -19.14 8.18 39.55
C GLN A 793 -19.73 9.34 38.72
N THR A 794 -20.51 10.22 39.36
CA THR A 794 -21.21 11.32 38.69
C THR A 794 -20.52 12.68 38.89
N MET A 795 -20.64 13.52 37.87
CA MET A 795 -20.19 14.91 37.88
C MET A 795 -21.29 15.81 37.32
N LYS A 796 -21.51 16.97 37.96
CA LYS A 796 -22.41 18.01 37.43
C LYS A 796 -21.60 19.19 36.94
N LEU A 797 -21.98 19.70 35.78
CA LEU A 797 -21.42 20.88 35.15
C LEU A 797 -22.51 21.93 34.96
N SER A 798 -22.14 23.21 35.07
CA SER A 798 -22.97 24.33 34.65
C SER A 798 -22.49 24.92 33.33
N VAL A 799 -23.42 25.11 32.40
CA VAL A 799 -23.23 25.89 31.17
C VAL A 799 -23.32 27.39 31.51
N PRO A 800 -22.42 28.25 30.99
CA PRO A 800 -22.54 29.71 31.16
C PRO A 800 -23.93 30.22 30.71
N ALA A 801 -24.44 31.26 31.35
CA ALA A 801 -25.81 31.73 31.11
C ALA A 801 -26.02 32.34 29.72
N ASP A 802 -24.94 32.77 29.08
CA ASP A 802 -24.85 33.34 27.75
C ASP A 802 -24.50 32.31 26.66
N GLU A 803 -24.31 31.04 27.03
CA GLU A 803 -23.91 29.96 26.14
C GLU A 803 -24.98 28.85 26.11
N THR A 804 -25.01 28.09 25.02
CA THR A 804 -25.80 26.86 24.92
C THR A 804 -24.91 25.69 24.57
N LEU A 805 -25.19 24.52 25.16
CA LEU A 805 -24.50 23.31 24.76
C LEU A 805 -25.05 22.86 23.40
N ILE A 806 -24.17 22.73 22.41
CA ILE A 806 -24.55 22.32 21.06
C ILE A 806 -25.27 20.96 21.09
N ASP A 807 -26.34 20.80 20.29
CA ASP A 807 -27.26 19.66 20.35
C ASP A 807 -26.55 18.29 20.28
N TYR A 808 -25.57 18.12 19.39
CA TYR A 808 -24.84 16.87 19.28
C TYR A 808 -23.96 16.56 20.51
N LEU A 809 -23.65 17.54 21.37
CA LEU A 809 -22.94 17.33 22.64
C LEU A 809 -23.88 16.96 23.79
N GLN A 810 -25.20 16.94 23.58
CA GLN A 810 -26.18 16.62 24.62
C GLN A 810 -26.46 15.12 24.74
N THR A 811 -26.05 14.33 23.75
CA THR A 811 -26.28 12.88 23.67
C THR A 811 -24.97 12.13 23.41
N LEU A 812 -24.99 10.83 23.68
CA LEU A 812 -23.93 9.89 23.36
C LEU A 812 -24.59 8.62 22.80
N ASP A 813 -24.33 8.30 21.55
CA ASP A 813 -24.75 7.02 20.96
C ASP A 813 -23.72 5.91 21.22
N GLU A 814 -23.97 4.70 20.71
CA GLU A 814 -23.08 3.54 20.86
C GLU A 814 -21.81 3.59 20.00
N ARG A 815 -21.79 4.45 18.97
CA ARG A 815 -20.68 4.68 18.02
C ARG A 815 -19.85 5.91 18.39
N GLU A 816 -20.18 6.59 19.47
CA GLU A 816 -19.54 7.81 19.89
C GLU A 816 -18.84 7.63 21.23
N VAL A 817 -17.77 8.42 21.42
CA VAL A 817 -17.08 8.49 22.70
C VAL A 817 -16.83 9.92 23.08
N MET A 818 -17.27 10.31 24.27
CA MET A 818 -17.05 11.65 24.80
C MET A 818 -15.97 11.65 25.89
N ILE A 819 -15.15 12.70 25.87
CA ILE A 819 -14.23 13.00 26.98
C ILE A 819 -14.66 14.29 27.66
N VAL A 820 -14.45 14.34 28.97
CA VAL A 820 -14.41 15.59 29.74
C VAL A 820 -12.98 15.87 30.12
N TYR A 821 -12.52 17.10 29.94
CA TYR A 821 -11.13 17.42 30.19
C TYR A 821 -10.91 18.83 30.71
N LYS A 822 -9.86 18.98 31.53
CA LYS A 822 -9.35 20.26 31.99
C LYS A 822 -8.20 20.71 31.07
N PRO A 823 -8.31 21.87 30.40
CA PRO A 823 -7.24 22.38 29.55
C PRO A 823 -6.05 22.86 30.40
N VAL A 824 -4.88 23.02 29.77
CA VAL A 824 -3.76 23.76 30.35
C VAL A 824 -4.07 25.25 30.29
N GLU A 825 -4.18 25.86 31.47
CA GLU A 825 -4.44 27.30 31.62
C GLU A 825 -3.21 28.15 31.29
N LEU A 826 -3.42 29.25 30.58
CA LEU A 826 -2.39 30.27 30.37
C LEU A 826 -2.42 31.31 31.50
N PRO A 827 -1.28 31.95 31.82
CA PRO A 827 -1.27 33.19 32.60
C PRO A 827 -2.24 34.21 32.01
N ALA A 828 -2.96 34.97 32.85
CA ALA A 828 -3.96 35.93 32.38
C ALA A 828 -3.38 36.96 31.37
N SER A 829 -2.12 37.34 31.54
CA SER A 829 -1.38 38.23 30.63
C SER A 829 -1.09 37.63 29.26
N GLU A 830 -1.16 36.30 29.11
CA GLU A 830 -0.88 35.59 27.87
C GLU A 830 -2.14 35.17 27.12
N ARG A 831 -3.32 35.31 27.70
CA ARG A 831 -4.59 34.95 27.05
C ARG A 831 -4.98 35.98 26.00
N THR A 832 -5.52 35.50 24.89
CA THR A 832 -6.12 36.33 23.83
C THR A 832 -7.41 35.67 23.35
N PRO A 833 -8.34 36.41 22.71
CA PRO A 833 -9.55 35.80 22.16
C PRO A 833 -9.27 34.60 21.25
N ASP A 834 -8.22 34.69 20.43
CA ASP A 834 -7.82 33.63 19.50
C ASP A 834 -7.00 32.49 20.14
N TYR A 835 -6.57 32.66 21.39
CA TYR A 835 -5.71 31.70 22.11
C TYR A 835 -5.97 31.78 23.63
N PRO A 836 -7.15 31.33 24.10
CA PRO A 836 -7.57 31.46 25.50
C PRO A 836 -6.91 30.43 26.42
N HIS A 837 -6.51 29.27 25.88
CA HIS A 837 -5.85 28.17 26.58
C HIS A 837 -4.63 27.71 25.80
N ALA A 838 -3.72 26.96 26.44
CA ALA A 838 -2.58 26.42 25.73
C ALA A 838 -3.02 25.30 24.78
N GLU A 839 -2.57 25.36 23.53
CA GLU A 839 -2.83 24.38 22.47
C GLU A 839 -1.56 23.59 22.13
N LEU A 840 -1.65 22.58 21.26
CA LEU A 840 -0.45 21.84 20.81
C LEU A 840 0.50 22.71 19.99
N ILE A 841 -0.04 23.56 19.12
CA ILE A 841 0.70 24.64 18.46
C ILE A 841 0.84 25.80 19.43
N ALA A 842 2.07 26.23 19.70
CA ALA A 842 2.30 27.29 20.66
C ALA A 842 1.84 28.66 20.14
N LYS A 843 1.42 29.53 21.06
CA LYS A 843 0.97 30.90 20.77
C LYS A 843 1.92 31.68 19.83
N PRO A 844 3.25 31.73 20.06
CA PRO A 844 4.15 32.47 19.18
C PRO A 844 4.15 31.92 17.75
N VAL A 845 4.05 30.60 17.60
CA VAL A 845 4.01 29.93 16.29
C VAL A 845 2.69 30.21 15.58
N LEU A 846 1.56 30.10 16.29
CA LEU A 846 0.24 30.40 15.74
C LEU A 846 0.17 31.85 15.25
N PHE A 847 0.62 32.80 16.06
CA PHE A 847 0.61 34.22 15.69
C PHE A 847 1.58 34.54 14.57
N HIS A 848 2.75 33.91 14.55
CA HIS A 848 3.63 34.01 13.39
C HIS A 848 2.92 33.55 12.11
N LEU A 849 2.22 32.40 12.11
CA LEU A 849 1.47 31.92 10.95
C LEU A 849 0.25 32.78 10.59
N LYS A 850 -0.32 33.53 11.54
CA LYS A 850 -1.36 34.54 11.23
C LYS A 850 -0.79 35.71 10.44
N ASP A 851 0.40 36.16 10.84
CA ASP A 851 1.12 37.28 10.21
C ASP A 851 1.82 36.84 8.91
N ASN A 852 2.18 35.56 8.82
CA ASN A 852 2.93 34.92 7.75
C ASN A 852 2.17 33.66 7.30
N PRO A 853 1.12 33.80 6.47
CA PRO A 853 0.14 32.75 6.19
C PRO A 853 0.62 31.72 5.16
N PHE A 854 1.80 31.15 5.39
CA PHE A 854 2.49 30.19 4.53
C PHE A 854 3.17 29.09 5.38
N PRO A 855 3.40 27.88 4.82
CA PRO A 855 4.06 26.80 5.55
C PRO A 855 5.55 27.10 5.77
N PHE A 856 6.14 26.48 6.81
CA PHE A 856 7.53 26.72 7.22
C PHE A 856 8.60 26.19 6.25
N ASN A 857 8.22 25.46 5.21
CA ASN A 857 9.11 24.98 4.14
C ASN A 857 8.79 25.61 2.78
N SER A 858 8.24 26.83 2.76
CA SER A 858 8.05 27.65 1.55
C SER A 858 9.34 28.35 1.07
N ASP A 859 9.36 28.84 -0.16
CA ASP A 859 10.45 29.67 -0.72
C ASP A 859 10.46 31.11 -0.17
N ASP A 860 11.40 31.94 -0.65
CA ASP A 860 11.54 33.34 -0.20
C ASP A 860 10.38 34.23 -0.68
N GLN A 861 9.54 33.71 -1.57
CA GLN A 861 8.32 34.33 -2.08
C GLN A 861 7.07 33.73 -1.44
N ASN A 862 7.23 32.94 -0.37
CA ASN A 862 6.15 32.29 0.38
C ASN A 862 5.33 31.28 -0.44
N ARG A 863 5.94 30.65 -1.45
CA ARG A 863 5.32 29.58 -2.25
C ARG A 863 5.74 28.22 -1.73
N GLU A 864 4.83 27.25 -1.79
CA GLU A 864 5.14 25.86 -1.51
C GLU A 864 6.16 25.34 -2.53
N ILE A 865 7.16 24.59 -2.07
CA ILE A 865 8.20 24.05 -2.92
C ILE A 865 8.34 22.54 -2.74
N VAL A 866 8.75 21.88 -3.80
CA VAL A 866 9.17 20.48 -3.79
C VAL A 866 10.48 20.37 -3.02
N VAL A 867 10.51 19.62 -1.92
CA VAL A 867 11.72 19.44 -1.11
C VAL A 867 11.93 18.00 -0.69
N GLU A 868 13.14 17.50 -0.91
CA GLU A 868 13.59 16.23 -0.35
C GLU A 868 14.01 16.42 1.12
N GLY A 869 13.36 15.71 2.05
CA GLY A 869 13.77 15.65 3.45
C GLY A 869 13.06 16.62 4.43
N SER A 870 13.71 16.89 5.57
CA SER A 870 13.15 17.63 6.72
C SER A 870 13.53 19.11 6.75
N THR A 871 13.55 19.80 5.61
CA THR A 871 13.91 21.22 5.56
C THR A 871 12.87 22.07 6.29
N THR A 872 13.32 23.04 7.10
CA THR A 872 12.47 23.98 7.81
C THR A 872 13.11 25.36 7.85
N ARG A 873 12.29 26.40 7.71
CA ARG A 873 12.64 27.82 7.84
C ARG A 873 12.00 28.43 9.09
N ILE A 874 11.71 27.62 10.10
CA ILE A 874 11.15 28.14 11.35
C ILE A 874 12.06 29.25 11.91
N PRO A 875 11.53 30.47 12.13
CA PRO A 875 12.31 31.57 12.65
C PRO A 875 12.97 31.24 13.99
N GLY A 876 14.18 31.74 14.20
CA GLY A 876 14.99 31.40 15.38
C GLY A 876 14.34 31.82 16.70
N GLU A 877 13.58 32.91 16.67
CA GLU A 877 12.81 33.43 17.80
C GLU A 877 11.63 32.52 18.21
N LEU A 878 11.17 31.66 17.31
CA LEU A 878 10.16 30.64 17.60
C LEU A 878 10.77 29.35 18.13
N VAL A 879 12.09 29.25 18.21
CA VAL A 879 12.78 28.06 18.74
C VAL A 879 13.05 28.26 20.23
N PRO A 880 12.58 27.37 21.12
CA PRO A 880 12.85 27.48 22.55
C PRO A 880 14.35 27.51 22.81
N CYS A 881 14.78 28.35 23.76
CA CYS A 881 16.19 28.43 24.15
C CYS A 881 16.74 27.04 24.48
N CYS A 882 17.89 26.69 23.89
CA CYS A 882 18.56 25.40 24.06
C CYS A 882 17.81 24.17 23.50
N SER A 883 16.77 24.33 22.68
CA SER A 883 16.12 23.21 22.01
C SER A 883 17.02 22.62 20.92
N ARG A 884 17.22 21.29 20.97
CA ARG A 884 17.85 20.53 19.87
C ARG A 884 16.84 20.00 18.86
N ASN A 885 15.55 20.19 19.14
CA ASN A 885 14.44 19.53 18.48
C ASN A 885 13.63 20.52 17.63
N LYS A 886 14.28 21.53 17.04
CA LYS A 886 13.60 22.59 16.26
C LYS A 886 12.71 22.07 15.12
N LYS A 887 13.08 20.93 14.53
CA LYS A 887 12.30 20.30 13.44
C LYS A 887 11.00 19.62 13.93
N GLN A 888 10.86 19.41 15.25
CA GLN A 888 9.69 18.82 15.89
C GLN A 888 8.73 19.89 16.47
N ILE A 889 9.03 21.18 16.28
CA ILE A 889 8.12 22.25 16.70
C ILE A 889 6.85 22.15 15.85
N VAL A 890 5.71 22.04 16.54
CA VAL A 890 4.38 21.94 15.92
C VAL A 890 4.06 23.26 15.23
N GLY A 891 3.79 23.18 13.94
CA GLY A 891 3.57 24.30 13.04
C GLY A 891 2.71 23.88 11.85
N LEU A 892 3.05 24.37 10.66
CA LEU A 892 2.44 23.97 9.39
C LEU A 892 3.54 23.75 8.35
N TYR A 893 3.60 22.56 7.77
CA TYR A 893 4.63 22.15 6.82
C TYR A 893 3.96 21.50 5.61
N SER A 894 4.45 21.80 4.42
CA SER A 894 3.96 21.28 3.14
C SER A 894 4.45 19.87 2.87
N GLY A 895 3.54 19.04 2.38
CA GLY A 895 3.79 17.68 1.91
C GLY A 895 3.12 16.59 2.77
N GLY A 896 3.00 15.38 2.22
CA GLY A 896 2.32 14.25 2.86
C GLY A 896 1.44 13.48 1.87
N LYS A 897 1.00 12.28 2.25
CA LYS A 897 0.24 11.35 1.38
C LYS A 897 0.86 11.25 -0.02
N LYS A 898 2.20 11.22 -0.13
CA LYS A 898 2.98 11.20 -1.39
C LYS A 898 3.09 12.53 -2.16
N TYR A 899 2.35 13.58 -1.79
CA TYR A 899 2.38 14.88 -2.49
C TYR A 899 3.28 15.91 -1.80
N HIS A 900 3.86 16.85 -2.55
CA HIS A 900 4.71 17.93 -2.01
C HIS A 900 3.94 19.18 -1.60
N GLY A 901 2.78 19.42 -2.22
CA GLY A 901 1.96 20.63 -2.04
C GLY A 901 0.47 20.34 -1.88
N SER A 902 -0.28 21.36 -1.48
CA SER A 902 -1.73 21.35 -1.18
C SER A 902 -2.18 20.41 -0.06
N ILE A 903 -1.24 19.80 0.66
CA ILE A 903 -1.43 19.02 1.87
C ILE A 903 -0.41 19.46 2.92
N TYR A 904 -0.85 19.51 4.17
CA TYR A 904 -0.05 19.94 5.28
C TYR A 904 0.04 18.91 6.39
N HIS A 905 1.17 18.95 7.10
CA HIS A 905 1.47 18.12 8.25
C HIS A 905 2.12 18.97 9.38
N PRO A 906 2.18 18.49 10.63
CA PRO A 906 2.42 19.34 11.79
C PRO A 906 3.88 19.64 12.09
N THR A 907 4.83 18.84 11.61
CA THR A 907 6.26 18.98 11.95
C THR A 907 7.18 18.57 10.81
N ALA A 908 8.33 19.22 10.64
CA ALA A 908 9.34 18.79 9.65
C ALA A 908 10.00 17.44 9.98
N PHE A 909 9.88 16.93 11.21
CA PHE A 909 10.53 15.70 11.66
C PHE A 909 9.61 14.85 12.53
N CYS A 910 9.17 13.73 11.98
CA CYS A 910 8.27 12.76 12.59
C CYS A 910 8.60 11.37 12.04
N LEU A 911 8.36 10.31 12.82
CA LEU A 911 8.46 8.92 12.34
C LEU A 911 7.58 8.70 11.11
N MET A 912 6.41 9.36 11.04
CA MET A 912 5.50 9.33 9.88
C MET A 912 6.07 10.02 8.63
N ARG A 913 7.21 10.72 8.74
CA ARG A 913 7.92 11.33 7.61
C ARG A 913 9.23 10.62 7.29
N HIS A 914 9.97 10.21 8.31
CA HIS A 914 11.28 9.58 8.17
C HIS A 914 11.41 8.46 9.19
N LYS A 915 11.51 7.21 8.73
CA LYS A 915 11.60 6.03 9.61
C LYS A 915 12.90 6.05 10.44
N SER A 916 14.01 6.50 9.86
CA SER A 916 15.28 6.73 10.57
C SER A 916 16.13 7.84 9.95
N GLU A 917 17.01 8.46 10.76
CA GLU A 917 18.05 9.39 10.30
C GLU A 917 19.40 8.92 10.87
N ASN A 918 20.40 8.66 10.02
CA ASN A 918 21.71 8.14 10.43
C ASN A 918 21.64 6.86 11.29
N LYS A 919 20.77 5.90 10.91
CA LYS A 919 20.51 4.64 11.63
C LYS A 919 19.95 4.82 13.05
N LYS A 920 19.43 6.01 13.38
CA LYS A 920 18.73 6.28 14.63
C LYS A 920 17.24 6.41 14.37
N TYR A 921 16.43 5.92 15.30
CA TYR A 921 14.98 6.12 15.27
C TYR A 921 14.63 7.59 15.25
N THR A 922 13.70 7.93 14.38
CA THR A 922 12.99 9.20 14.45
C THR A 922 11.85 9.07 15.46
N GLU A 923 11.67 10.08 16.30
CA GLU A 923 10.55 10.08 17.25
C GLU A 923 9.25 10.49 16.57
N ILE A 924 8.13 10.01 17.11
CA ILE A 924 6.79 10.45 16.73
C ILE A 924 6.58 11.89 17.18
N CYS A 925 6.05 12.75 16.31
CA CYS A 925 5.82 14.16 16.62
C CYS A 925 4.75 14.35 17.70
N ALA A 926 4.64 15.55 18.29
CA ALA A 926 3.68 15.80 19.36
C ALA A 926 2.20 15.61 18.93
N VAL A 927 1.86 15.93 17.68
CA VAL A 927 0.50 15.75 17.15
C VAL A 927 0.17 14.27 16.98
N CYS A 928 1.04 13.49 16.33
CA CYS A 928 0.87 12.04 16.21
C CYS A 928 0.80 11.35 17.57
N ARG A 929 1.64 11.76 18.53
CA ARG A 929 1.59 11.25 19.91
C ARG A 929 0.28 11.57 20.61
N TYR A 930 -0.21 12.81 20.46
CA TYR A 930 -1.49 13.22 20.99
C TYR A 930 -2.63 12.40 20.39
N THR A 931 -2.61 12.17 19.08
CA THR A 931 -3.60 11.32 18.38
C THR A 931 -3.60 9.91 18.95
N LEU A 932 -2.44 9.25 19.06
CA LEU A 932 -2.35 7.91 19.66
C LEU A 932 -2.89 7.88 21.11
N VAL A 933 -2.57 8.87 21.92
CA VAL A 933 -3.13 9.01 23.29
C VAL A 933 -4.64 9.22 23.25
N ASN A 934 -5.14 10.06 22.35
CA ASN A 934 -6.57 10.29 22.17
C ASN A 934 -7.32 9.00 21.80
N LEU A 935 -6.70 8.13 21.00
CA LEU A 935 -7.34 6.91 20.51
C LEU A 935 -7.28 5.78 21.53
N ILE A 936 -6.11 5.55 22.10
CA ILE A 936 -5.85 4.35 22.90
C ILE A 936 -6.20 4.57 24.38
N ASP A 937 -5.75 5.68 24.99
CA ASP A 937 -6.04 5.97 26.40
C ASP A 937 -5.98 7.47 26.70
N PRO A 938 -7.11 8.19 26.57
CA PRO A 938 -7.20 9.62 26.86
C PRO A 938 -6.78 10.00 28.28
N ASN A 939 -6.74 9.05 29.21
CA ASN A 939 -6.33 9.33 30.59
C ASN A 939 -4.83 9.65 30.71
N ARG A 940 -4.07 9.44 29.63
CA ARG A 940 -2.63 9.72 29.55
C ARG A 940 -2.29 11.11 29.03
N PHE A 941 -3.28 11.95 28.71
CA PHE A 941 -3.00 13.29 28.21
C PHE A 941 -2.12 14.14 29.14
N GLY A 942 -2.33 14.08 30.46
CA GLY A 942 -1.48 14.81 31.41
C GLY A 942 -0.02 14.35 31.38
N ALA A 943 0.22 13.03 31.33
CA ALA A 943 1.56 12.47 31.22
C ALA A 943 2.22 12.80 29.86
N PHE A 944 1.43 12.80 28.79
CA PHE A 944 1.87 13.28 27.48
C PHE A 944 2.27 14.75 27.54
N ASP A 945 1.48 15.61 28.19
CA ASP A 945 1.77 17.04 28.30
C ASP A 945 3.09 17.30 29.05
N ASP A 946 3.30 16.59 30.16
CA ASP A 946 4.55 16.63 30.92
C ASP A 946 5.75 16.21 30.05
N ASP A 947 5.62 15.11 29.28
CA ASP A 947 6.68 14.68 28.36
C ASP A 947 6.91 15.68 27.22
N TYR A 948 5.83 16.23 26.64
CA TYR A 948 5.89 17.24 25.58
C TYR A 948 6.68 18.46 26.02
N MET A 949 6.42 18.97 27.23
CA MET A 949 7.14 20.10 27.80
C MET A 949 8.60 19.75 28.15
N SER A 950 8.86 18.55 28.67
CA SER A 950 10.22 18.12 29.04
C SER A 950 11.20 18.09 27.86
N ARG A 951 10.69 17.88 26.64
CA ARG A 951 11.47 17.81 25.39
C ARG A 951 11.91 19.18 24.88
N LYS A 952 11.45 20.29 25.50
CA LYS A 952 11.77 21.67 25.10
C LYS A 952 11.48 21.94 23.61
N ILE A 953 10.34 21.42 23.14
CA ILE A 953 9.84 21.61 21.77
C ILE A 953 8.71 22.62 21.69
N TYR A 954 8.07 22.95 22.81
CA TYR A 954 6.99 23.94 22.87
C TYR A 954 7.58 25.34 23.12
N PRO A 955 7.44 26.30 22.18
CA PRO A 955 7.84 27.69 22.39
C PRO A 955 7.01 28.33 23.50
N SER A 956 7.71 28.83 24.53
CA SER A 956 7.13 29.54 25.67
C SER A 956 7.26 31.04 25.51
#